data_AF-A0AAV2WS09-F1
#
_entry.id   AF-A0AAV2WS09-F1
#
_cell.length_a   1.000
_cell.length_b   1.000
_cell.length_c   1.000
_cell.angle_alpha   90.00
_cell.angle_beta   90.00
_cell.angle_gamma   90.00
#
_symmetry.space_group_name_H-M   'P 1'
#
loop_
_entity.id
_entity.type
_entity.pdbx_description
1 polymer ?
#
loop_
_entity_poly.entity_id
_entity_poly.type
_entity_poly.pdbx_seq_one_letter_code
_entity_poly.pdbx_strand_id
1 'polypeptide(L)'
;MAYRPEWETIADMVMSVGDRFGDAEAVVDGSLRLTFVELVDRIRRAAGAFAGLGIERGDRVAIWAPNSAGWLIAAFGAVSAGAILVPVNTRFRTAEAADIITRSGAKVVLIQNGFLGQEFTVPAGVPAIDIASDFLSSGSPHVATGLCGTDIADIIYTSGTTGRAKGVMMNHEQTLRLYTEWCELADLREGDRYLIVNPFFHTFGYKAGCIAAMIRGATILPVPVFDIPTVVDLIEAERVTMLPGAPTLYHELLAVPDKARLATLRSGVTGAADIPVELIRRVHEELPFRTLATGYGLTEAGTVTLSRPGDSFEDIATTAGLPCDGVEVRIAEDDEVLVRGYSVMQGYFDDPQSTAEAIDAEGWLHTGDLGNLDDGGRLRIVGRKKDMFIVGGFNAYPAEIEGYLLEHPAVRQAAVIGVPDDRMGQVGNAFVVLHQGASEAVGIGEAELIDWSRTRMAGYKVPRTVEFLDELPLNATGKVARLRREAESPAAPAPVEESATEHSDTEHSDTEHSDATGETTEAGDGDAGDAEAAPVPVRRRRMVFAAKAIAVIIAVLGIAGLASTSAWIVVSHQQAEQQRSRNAEFAAAARQGVVTLMSLNFNRAADDVQRIVDNSTGQFKQDFEAQSKDFIRVAEESKVITDATVTATGVKNMTDDTADVLVAAYSTVTNAQGAKEEPRTWRLIVSMARDGGQLKVAKVEFAP
;
A
#
# COMPACT_ATOMS: atom_id res chain seq x y z
N MET A 1 36.36 -15.66 6.59
CA MET A 1 36.56 -16.76 5.61
C MET A 1 36.06 -16.26 4.26
N ALA A 2 36.50 -16.81 3.12
CA ALA A 2 35.81 -16.53 1.86
C ALA A 2 34.43 -17.18 1.88
N TYR A 3 33.38 -16.43 1.56
CA TYR A 3 32.02 -16.95 1.37
C TYR A 3 32.04 -18.08 0.33
N ARG A 4 31.26 -19.13 0.57
CA ARG A 4 31.02 -20.21 -0.39
C ARG A 4 29.52 -20.35 -0.57
N PRO A 5 28.96 -20.09 -1.76
CA PRO A 5 27.53 -20.26 -1.99
C PRO A 5 27.10 -21.72 -1.82
N GLU A 6 26.00 -21.94 -1.10
CA GLU A 6 25.30 -23.24 -1.05
C GLU A 6 24.55 -23.50 -2.39
N TRP A 7 24.09 -22.43 -3.04
CA TRP A 7 23.47 -22.43 -4.37
C TRP A 7 24.05 -21.32 -5.23
N GLU A 8 24.26 -21.59 -6.51
CA GLU A 8 24.68 -20.56 -7.46
C GLU A 8 23.50 -19.69 -7.89
N THR A 9 22.34 -20.31 -8.17
CA THR A 9 21.14 -19.59 -8.65
C THR A 9 19.91 -19.83 -7.76
N ILE A 10 18.94 -18.92 -7.85
CA ILE A 10 17.63 -19.08 -7.17
C ILE A 10 16.92 -20.35 -7.67
N ALA A 11 17.14 -20.74 -8.94
CA ALA A 11 16.61 -21.99 -9.48
C ALA A 11 17.20 -23.21 -8.75
N ASP A 12 18.51 -23.25 -8.50
CA ASP A 12 19.16 -24.33 -7.74
C ASP A 12 18.64 -24.41 -6.30
N MET A 13 18.49 -23.25 -5.64
CA MET A 13 17.90 -23.15 -4.31
C MET A 13 16.50 -23.76 -4.30
N VAL A 14 15.63 -23.33 -5.23
CA VAL A 14 14.26 -23.85 -5.35
C VAL A 14 14.24 -25.35 -5.67
N MET A 15 15.09 -25.85 -6.57
CA MET A 15 15.10 -27.29 -6.86
C MET A 15 15.57 -28.13 -5.66
N SER A 16 16.41 -27.57 -4.77
CA SER A 16 16.89 -28.27 -3.58
C SER A 16 15.85 -28.44 -2.46
N VAL A 17 14.83 -27.58 -2.36
CA VAL A 17 13.94 -27.57 -1.18
C VAL A 17 13.09 -28.84 -1.04
N GLY A 18 12.75 -29.48 -2.18
CA GLY A 18 12.00 -30.74 -2.18
C GLY A 18 12.80 -31.88 -1.56
N ASP A 19 14.11 -31.96 -1.86
CA ASP A 19 15.01 -32.96 -1.27
C ASP A 19 15.40 -32.62 0.18
N ARG A 20 15.48 -31.33 0.53
CA ARG A 20 15.86 -30.85 1.87
C ARG A 20 14.74 -30.98 2.91
N PHE A 21 13.50 -30.65 2.55
CA PHE A 21 12.38 -30.54 3.48
C PHE A 21 11.20 -31.48 3.19
N GLY A 22 11.17 -32.13 2.02
CA GLY A 22 10.23 -33.22 1.71
C GLY A 22 8.75 -32.81 1.84
N ASP A 23 8.01 -33.60 2.62
CA ASP A 23 6.57 -33.45 2.83
C ASP A 23 6.19 -32.40 3.90
N ALA A 24 7.13 -31.58 4.38
CA ALA A 24 6.82 -30.46 5.26
C ALA A 24 5.98 -29.38 4.54
N GLU A 25 5.05 -28.72 5.24
CA GLU A 25 4.22 -27.64 4.68
C GLU A 25 5.09 -26.45 4.25
N ALA A 26 5.09 -26.15 2.95
CA ALA A 26 5.78 -25.03 2.33
C ALA A 26 4.88 -23.80 2.17
N VAL A 27 3.59 -23.99 1.88
CA VAL A 27 2.64 -22.88 1.66
C VAL A 27 1.27 -23.21 2.26
N VAL A 28 0.68 -22.23 2.95
CA VAL A 28 -0.73 -22.26 3.36
C VAL A 28 -1.41 -20.97 2.91
N ASP A 29 -2.30 -21.07 1.93
CA ASP A 29 -3.04 -19.95 1.32
C ASP A 29 -4.55 -20.28 1.34
N GLY A 30 -5.21 -19.88 2.43
CA GLY A 30 -6.60 -20.28 2.70
C GLY A 30 -6.76 -21.79 2.84
N SER A 31 -7.51 -22.41 1.92
CA SER A 31 -7.68 -23.87 1.88
C SER A 31 -6.58 -24.59 1.10
N LEU A 32 -5.73 -23.87 0.36
CA LEU A 32 -4.60 -24.46 -0.35
C LEU A 32 -3.45 -24.71 0.63
N ARG A 33 -3.06 -25.98 0.76
CA ARG A 33 -1.84 -26.41 1.47
C ARG A 33 -0.94 -27.12 0.48
N LEU A 34 0.36 -26.82 0.52
CA LEU A 34 1.38 -27.43 -0.33
C LEU A 34 2.56 -27.89 0.51
N THR A 35 3.06 -29.09 0.26
CA THR A 35 4.38 -29.51 0.73
C THR A 35 5.50 -28.87 -0.11
N PHE A 36 6.75 -28.95 0.35
CA PHE A 36 7.91 -28.50 -0.45
C PHE A 36 8.05 -29.30 -1.76
N VAL A 37 7.79 -30.61 -1.74
CA VAL A 37 7.78 -31.45 -2.96
C VAL A 37 6.69 -31.01 -3.95
N GLU A 38 5.46 -30.76 -3.47
CA GLU A 38 4.36 -30.30 -4.33
C GLU A 38 4.59 -28.88 -4.88
N LEU A 39 5.18 -28.00 -4.07
CA LEU A 39 5.55 -26.64 -4.49
C LEU A 39 6.60 -26.70 -5.61
N VAL A 40 7.62 -27.55 -5.49
CA VAL A 40 8.65 -27.72 -6.53
C VAL A 40 8.07 -28.29 -7.83
N ASP A 41 7.15 -29.28 -7.80
CA ASP A 41 6.47 -29.75 -9.02
C ASP A 41 5.69 -28.62 -9.70
N ARG A 42 4.93 -27.83 -8.92
CA ARG A 42 4.17 -26.68 -9.45
C ARG A 42 5.09 -25.60 -10.04
N ILE A 43 6.20 -25.29 -9.39
CA ILE A 43 7.19 -24.31 -9.92
C ILE A 43 7.80 -24.83 -11.22
N ARG A 44 8.16 -26.11 -11.31
CA ARG A 44 8.70 -26.72 -12.54
C ARG A 44 7.68 -26.72 -13.68
N ARG A 45 6.39 -26.92 -13.39
CA ARG A 45 5.31 -26.77 -14.40
C ARG A 45 5.15 -25.33 -14.86
N ALA A 46 5.20 -24.36 -13.94
CA ALA A 46 5.14 -22.95 -14.28
C ALA A 46 6.32 -22.54 -15.16
N ALA A 47 7.54 -22.97 -14.82
CA ALA A 47 8.73 -22.81 -15.65
C ALA A 47 8.55 -23.43 -17.05
N GLY A 48 7.91 -24.60 -17.12
CA GLY A 48 7.54 -25.24 -18.39
C GLY A 48 6.51 -24.48 -19.21
N ALA A 49 5.56 -23.81 -18.56
CA ALA A 49 4.56 -22.96 -19.22
C ALA A 49 5.21 -21.69 -19.79
N PHE A 50 6.13 -21.07 -19.04
CA PHE A 50 6.95 -19.96 -19.52
C PHE A 50 7.85 -20.38 -20.70
N ALA A 51 8.58 -21.50 -20.60
CA ALA A 51 9.37 -22.03 -21.70
C ALA A 51 8.50 -22.36 -22.93
N GLY A 52 7.29 -22.89 -22.73
CA GLY A 52 6.30 -23.12 -23.80
C GLY A 52 5.74 -21.85 -24.46
N LEU A 53 5.72 -20.74 -23.71
CA LEU A 53 5.44 -19.39 -24.22
C LEU A 53 6.67 -18.77 -24.94
N GLY A 54 7.80 -19.49 -24.95
CA GLY A 54 9.06 -19.07 -25.57
C GLY A 54 9.86 -18.09 -24.72
N ILE A 55 9.70 -18.08 -23.40
CA ILE A 55 10.58 -17.35 -22.47
C ILE A 55 11.98 -17.98 -22.49
N GLU A 56 13.00 -17.14 -22.70
CA GLU A 56 14.40 -17.53 -22.74
C GLU A 56 15.21 -16.80 -21.64
N ARG A 57 16.46 -17.22 -21.42
CA ARG A 57 17.36 -16.62 -20.42
C ARG A 57 17.55 -15.12 -20.66
N GLY A 58 17.12 -14.28 -19.72
CA GLY A 58 17.17 -12.82 -19.80
C GLY A 58 15.91 -12.14 -20.37
N ASP A 59 14.89 -12.91 -20.77
CA ASP A 59 13.55 -12.34 -20.96
C ASP A 59 12.99 -11.82 -19.62
N ARG A 60 12.13 -10.80 -19.67
CA ARG A 60 11.46 -10.26 -18.47
C ARG A 60 10.05 -10.81 -18.37
N VAL A 61 9.68 -11.28 -17.17
CA VAL A 61 8.31 -11.68 -16.82
C VAL A 61 7.81 -10.74 -15.71
N ALA A 62 6.73 -10.00 -15.99
CA ALA A 62 6.16 -9.08 -15.00
C ALA A 62 5.04 -9.74 -14.21
N ILE A 63 4.91 -9.43 -12.91
CA ILE A 63 3.80 -9.90 -12.08
C ILE A 63 3.14 -8.72 -11.37
N TRP A 64 1.86 -8.50 -11.70
CA TRP A 64 1.00 -7.46 -11.16
C TRP A 64 -0.22 -8.09 -10.48
N ALA A 65 0.04 -8.78 -9.37
CA ALA A 65 -0.92 -9.58 -8.62
C ALA A 65 -0.64 -9.47 -7.09
N PRO A 66 -1.62 -9.71 -6.22
CA PRO A 66 -1.44 -9.71 -4.77
C PRO A 66 -0.61 -10.89 -4.25
N ASN A 67 -0.18 -10.79 -2.98
CA ASN A 67 0.45 -11.89 -2.27
C ASN A 67 -0.46 -13.13 -2.31
N SER A 68 0.05 -14.23 -2.85
CA SER A 68 -0.67 -15.49 -3.01
C SER A 68 0.31 -16.62 -3.34
N ALA A 69 -0.13 -17.86 -3.19
CA ALA A 69 0.59 -19.03 -3.70
C ALA A 69 0.77 -18.97 -5.23
N GLY A 70 -0.20 -18.41 -5.95
CA GLY A 70 -0.10 -18.17 -7.41
C GLY A 70 1.05 -17.23 -7.76
N TRP A 71 1.20 -16.12 -7.03
CA TRP A 71 2.34 -15.20 -7.17
C TRP A 71 3.66 -15.91 -6.92
N LEU A 72 3.76 -16.70 -5.84
CA LEU A 72 4.97 -17.44 -5.47
C LEU A 72 5.40 -18.43 -6.57
N ILE A 73 4.45 -19.22 -7.07
CA ILE A 73 4.67 -20.22 -8.13
C ILE A 73 5.04 -19.54 -9.45
N ALA A 74 4.39 -18.43 -9.80
CA ALA A 74 4.72 -17.64 -11.00
C ALA A 74 6.12 -17.02 -10.91
N ALA A 75 6.49 -16.44 -9.78
CA ALA A 75 7.78 -15.79 -9.56
C ALA A 75 8.93 -16.81 -9.66
N PHE A 76 8.88 -17.89 -8.88
CA PHE A 76 9.92 -18.93 -8.95
C PHE A 76 9.87 -19.72 -10.25
N GLY A 77 8.71 -19.89 -10.88
CA GLY A 77 8.56 -20.52 -12.20
C GLY A 77 9.24 -19.71 -13.30
N ALA A 78 9.03 -18.39 -13.32
CA ALA A 78 9.67 -17.49 -14.28
C ALA A 78 11.19 -17.51 -14.11
N VAL A 79 11.68 -17.33 -12.89
CA VAL A 79 13.12 -17.35 -12.57
C VAL A 79 13.75 -18.71 -12.87
N SER A 80 13.04 -19.82 -12.62
CA SER A 80 13.50 -21.18 -12.99
C SER A 80 13.45 -21.46 -14.50
N ALA A 81 12.70 -20.68 -15.29
CA ALA A 81 12.78 -20.66 -16.76
C ALA A 81 13.88 -19.71 -17.28
N GLY A 82 14.64 -19.07 -16.39
CA GLY A 82 15.71 -18.13 -16.74
C GLY A 82 15.24 -16.69 -16.99
N ALA A 83 13.99 -16.37 -16.69
CA ALA A 83 13.50 -15.01 -16.79
C ALA A 83 13.97 -14.13 -15.62
N ILE A 84 14.12 -12.85 -15.93
CA ILE A 84 14.26 -11.78 -14.95
C ILE A 84 12.86 -11.42 -14.43
N LEU A 85 12.66 -11.49 -13.12
CA LEU A 85 11.39 -11.15 -12.48
C LEU A 85 11.18 -9.63 -12.41
N VAL A 86 10.02 -9.14 -12.84
CA VAL A 86 9.64 -7.73 -12.75
C VAL A 86 8.38 -7.58 -11.88
N PRO A 87 8.51 -7.46 -10.56
CA PRO A 87 7.36 -7.22 -9.70
C PRO A 87 6.75 -5.83 -9.94
N VAL A 88 5.41 -5.76 -10.03
CA VAL A 88 4.66 -4.51 -10.22
C VAL A 88 3.76 -4.26 -9.01
N ASN A 89 3.79 -3.03 -8.48
CA ASN A 89 3.02 -2.65 -7.30
C ASN A 89 1.51 -2.65 -7.59
N THR A 90 0.75 -3.44 -6.84
CA THR A 90 -0.71 -3.58 -6.98
C THR A 90 -1.49 -2.31 -6.66
N ARG A 91 -0.87 -1.30 -6.03
CA ARG A 91 -1.46 0.03 -5.81
C ARG A 91 -1.17 1.05 -6.92
N PHE A 92 -0.34 0.73 -7.91
CA PHE A 92 -0.16 1.59 -9.08
C PHE A 92 -1.44 1.65 -9.91
N ARG A 93 -1.69 2.81 -10.52
CA ARG A 93 -2.69 2.98 -11.58
C ARG A 93 -2.16 2.47 -12.91
N THR A 94 -3.06 2.23 -13.86
CA THR A 94 -2.76 1.72 -15.21
C THR A 94 -1.61 2.44 -15.91
N ALA A 95 -1.53 3.77 -15.78
CA ALA A 95 -0.45 4.56 -16.42
C ALA A 95 0.94 4.30 -15.79
N GLU A 96 1.02 4.20 -14.47
CA GLU A 96 2.28 3.94 -13.74
C GLU A 96 2.79 2.52 -14.01
N ALA A 97 1.89 1.54 -13.96
CA ALA A 97 2.21 0.16 -14.30
C ALA A 97 2.58 -0.01 -15.78
N ALA A 98 1.90 0.71 -16.69
CA ALA A 98 2.22 0.68 -18.12
C ALA A 98 3.62 1.22 -18.43
N ASP A 99 4.10 2.26 -17.74
CA ASP A 99 5.48 2.76 -17.89
C ASP A 99 6.48 1.66 -17.53
N ILE A 100 6.28 0.99 -16.39
CA ILE A 100 7.16 -0.09 -15.89
C ILE A 100 7.14 -1.31 -16.81
N ILE A 101 5.96 -1.79 -17.22
CA ILE A 101 5.81 -2.95 -18.11
C ILE A 101 6.45 -2.66 -19.48
N THR A 102 6.28 -1.44 -20.00
CA THR A 102 6.88 -1.03 -21.28
C THR A 102 8.40 -0.87 -21.19
N ARG A 103 8.91 -0.19 -20.16
CA ARG A 103 10.35 0.03 -19.93
C ARG A 103 11.10 -1.28 -19.75
N SER A 104 10.64 -2.14 -18.83
CA SER A 104 11.23 -3.45 -18.62
C SER A 104 11.17 -4.33 -19.87
N GLY A 105 10.26 -4.04 -20.81
CA GLY A 105 10.04 -4.83 -22.02
C GLY A 105 9.59 -6.25 -21.68
N ALA A 106 8.76 -6.40 -20.65
CA ALA A 106 8.26 -7.69 -20.21
C ALA A 106 7.54 -8.41 -21.36
N LYS A 107 7.91 -9.67 -21.60
CA LYS A 107 7.40 -10.50 -22.69
C LYS A 107 6.02 -11.10 -22.39
N VAL A 108 5.64 -11.10 -21.10
CA VAL A 108 4.32 -11.47 -20.58
C VAL A 108 4.12 -10.80 -19.21
N VAL A 109 2.87 -10.50 -18.87
CA VAL A 109 2.46 -10.00 -17.55
C VAL A 109 1.46 -10.97 -16.93
N LEU A 110 1.70 -11.39 -15.69
CA LEU A 110 0.74 -12.11 -14.86
C LEU A 110 -0.09 -11.08 -14.09
N ILE A 111 -1.42 -11.15 -14.18
CA ILE A 111 -2.35 -10.22 -13.55
C ILE A 111 -3.40 -10.94 -12.70
N GLN A 112 -4.08 -10.22 -11.80
CA GLN A 112 -5.25 -10.73 -11.08
C GLN A 112 -6.33 -9.65 -10.91
N ASN A 113 -7.24 -9.55 -11.88
CA ASN A 113 -8.29 -8.53 -11.90
C ASN A 113 -9.23 -8.56 -10.68
N GLY A 114 -9.79 -7.40 -10.35
CA GLY A 114 -10.69 -7.21 -9.22
C GLY A 114 -10.00 -7.01 -7.86
N PHE A 115 -8.69 -7.25 -7.74
CA PHE A 115 -7.97 -7.00 -6.47
C PHE A 115 -8.02 -5.50 -6.11
N LEU A 116 -8.45 -5.19 -4.88
CA LEU A 116 -8.76 -3.83 -4.40
C LEU A 116 -9.74 -3.05 -5.32
N GLY A 117 -10.60 -3.75 -6.07
CA GLY A 117 -11.54 -3.14 -7.02
C GLY A 117 -10.87 -2.53 -8.25
N GLN A 118 -9.64 -2.95 -8.58
CA GLN A 118 -8.89 -2.46 -9.73
C GLN A 118 -8.83 -3.49 -10.87
N GLU A 119 -8.85 -3.00 -12.10
CA GLU A 119 -8.62 -3.77 -13.32
C GLU A 119 -7.19 -3.53 -13.81
N PHE A 120 -6.44 -4.61 -14.06
CA PHE A 120 -5.01 -4.58 -14.34
C PHE A 120 -4.75 -4.62 -15.86
N THR A 121 -5.12 -3.53 -16.53
CA THR A 121 -4.93 -3.38 -17.99
C THR A 121 -3.44 -3.22 -18.34
N VAL A 122 -2.94 -4.09 -19.23
CA VAL A 122 -1.55 -4.07 -19.72
C VAL A 122 -1.39 -3.24 -21.01
N PRO A 123 -0.17 -2.81 -21.36
CA PRO A 123 0.11 -2.16 -22.65
C PRO A 123 -0.26 -3.05 -23.86
N ALA A 124 -0.68 -2.41 -24.96
CA ALA A 124 -1.02 -3.12 -26.19
C ALA A 124 0.19 -3.89 -26.76
N GLY A 125 -0.03 -5.14 -27.16
CA GLY A 125 1.01 -6.03 -27.69
C GLY A 125 1.74 -6.86 -26.63
N VAL A 126 1.56 -6.58 -25.33
CA VAL A 126 2.07 -7.43 -24.25
C VAL A 126 0.99 -8.43 -23.83
N PRO A 127 1.26 -9.75 -23.85
CA PRO A 127 0.31 -10.75 -23.35
C PRO A 127 0.04 -10.57 -21.85
N ALA A 128 -1.24 -10.49 -21.49
CA ALA A 128 -1.70 -10.61 -20.10
C ALA A 128 -2.21 -12.03 -19.86
N ILE A 129 -1.83 -12.63 -18.74
CA ILE A 129 -2.29 -13.95 -18.30
C ILE A 129 -2.85 -13.80 -16.88
N ASP A 130 -4.07 -14.28 -16.66
CA ASP A 130 -4.65 -14.37 -15.32
C ASP A 130 -3.88 -15.41 -14.48
N ILE A 131 -3.35 -14.98 -13.35
CA ILE A 131 -2.56 -15.84 -12.44
C ILE A 131 -3.40 -16.95 -11.80
N ALA A 132 -4.74 -16.80 -11.77
CA ALA A 132 -5.68 -17.80 -11.31
C ALA A 132 -6.10 -18.81 -12.42
N SER A 133 -5.61 -18.65 -13.65
CA SER A 133 -5.83 -19.60 -14.74
C SER A 133 -4.92 -20.82 -14.66
N ASP A 134 -5.26 -21.88 -15.43
CA ASP A 134 -4.45 -23.09 -15.54
C ASP A 134 -3.07 -22.89 -16.22
N PHE A 135 -2.68 -21.66 -16.59
CA PHE A 135 -1.39 -21.41 -17.25
C PHE A 135 -0.20 -21.96 -16.45
N LEU A 136 -0.13 -21.67 -15.14
CA LEU A 136 0.98 -22.10 -14.28
C LEU A 136 1.07 -23.63 -14.10
N SER A 137 0.00 -24.38 -14.34
CA SER A 137 -0.03 -25.85 -14.27
C SER A 137 0.08 -26.54 -15.64
N SER A 138 -0.13 -25.80 -16.74
CA SER A 138 -0.19 -26.30 -18.11
C SER A 138 1.14 -26.82 -18.69
N GLY A 139 2.27 -26.39 -18.13
CA GLY A 139 3.61 -26.73 -18.63
C GLY A 139 4.06 -28.16 -18.27
N SER A 140 4.91 -28.73 -19.12
CA SER A 140 5.69 -29.91 -18.74
C SER A 140 6.85 -29.49 -17.83
N PRO A 141 7.17 -30.22 -16.73
CA PRO A 141 8.20 -29.83 -15.77
C PRO A 141 9.55 -29.46 -16.43
N HIS A 142 10.00 -28.23 -16.21
CA HIS A 142 11.20 -27.64 -16.80
C HIS A 142 12.05 -26.91 -15.75
N VAL A 143 13.34 -26.78 -16.03
CA VAL A 143 14.30 -25.85 -15.40
C VAL A 143 15.27 -25.43 -16.49
N ALA A 144 15.59 -24.15 -16.59
CA ALA A 144 16.57 -23.63 -17.54
C ALA A 144 17.97 -24.13 -17.21
N THR A 145 18.82 -24.25 -18.25
CA THR A 145 20.19 -24.76 -18.12
C THR A 145 21.18 -23.66 -18.49
N GLY A 146 22.33 -23.60 -17.80
CA GLY A 146 23.35 -22.57 -18.03
C GLY A 146 22.97 -21.19 -17.48
N LEU A 147 22.13 -21.14 -16.44
CA LEU A 147 22.02 -19.96 -15.58
C LEU A 147 23.31 -19.84 -14.74
N CYS A 148 23.78 -18.62 -14.53
CA CYS A 148 24.96 -18.31 -13.72
C CYS A 148 24.55 -17.45 -12.52
N GLY A 149 25.28 -17.52 -11.42
CA GLY A 149 24.96 -16.74 -10.20
C GLY A 149 24.98 -15.23 -10.40
N THR A 150 25.78 -14.76 -11.36
CA THR A 150 25.89 -13.35 -11.77
C THR A 150 24.75 -12.87 -12.67
N ASP A 151 23.85 -13.75 -13.12
CA ASP A 151 22.72 -13.37 -13.96
C ASP A 151 21.69 -12.57 -13.15
N ILE A 152 21.12 -11.52 -13.77
CA ILE A 152 20.06 -10.72 -13.13
C ILE A 152 18.87 -11.62 -12.84
N ALA A 153 18.44 -11.63 -11.58
CA ALA A 153 17.30 -12.40 -11.10
C ALA A 153 16.01 -11.56 -11.11
N ASP A 154 16.13 -10.27 -10.77
CA ASP A 154 15.00 -9.36 -10.63
C ASP A 154 15.34 -7.91 -10.99
N ILE A 155 14.32 -7.18 -11.44
CA ILE A 155 14.31 -5.73 -11.60
C ILE A 155 13.18 -5.15 -10.75
N ILE A 156 13.50 -4.65 -9.55
CA ILE A 156 12.52 -4.06 -8.63
C ILE A 156 12.46 -2.55 -8.86
N TYR A 157 11.29 -2.03 -9.25
CA TYR A 157 11.13 -0.60 -9.51
C TYR A 157 10.86 0.20 -8.24
N THR A 158 11.75 1.16 -7.93
CA THR A 158 11.61 2.12 -6.82
C THR A 158 11.08 3.46 -7.31
N SER A 159 10.39 4.21 -6.46
CA SER A 159 10.00 5.60 -6.74
C SER A 159 11.23 6.51 -6.74
N GLY A 160 11.77 6.80 -7.92
CA GLY A 160 12.96 7.63 -8.08
C GLY A 160 12.71 9.09 -7.68
N THR A 161 13.76 9.77 -7.21
CA THR A 161 13.68 11.14 -6.70
C THR A 161 13.36 12.18 -7.78
N THR A 162 13.51 11.81 -9.05
CA THR A 162 13.11 12.58 -10.24
C THR A 162 11.62 12.43 -10.59
N GLY A 163 10.85 11.63 -9.82
CA GLY A 163 9.44 11.36 -10.04
C GLY A 163 9.14 10.17 -10.96
N ARG A 164 10.13 9.66 -11.72
CA ARG A 164 10.00 8.42 -12.49
C ARG A 164 10.55 7.22 -11.70
N ALA A 165 9.92 6.06 -11.87
CA ALA A 165 10.39 4.84 -11.22
C ALA A 165 11.68 4.28 -11.86
N LYS A 166 12.70 4.00 -11.05
CA LYS A 166 13.98 3.41 -11.48
C LYS A 166 13.98 1.92 -11.18
N GLY A 167 14.39 1.08 -12.14
CA GLY A 167 14.41 -0.38 -11.95
C GLY A 167 15.75 -0.84 -11.39
N VAL A 168 15.80 -1.33 -10.16
CA VAL A 168 17.04 -1.80 -9.53
C VAL A 168 17.35 -3.23 -9.99
N MET A 169 18.53 -3.47 -10.56
CA MET A 169 18.97 -4.80 -11.01
C MET A 169 19.75 -5.55 -9.93
N MET A 170 19.27 -6.74 -9.55
CA MET A 170 19.94 -7.62 -8.59
C MET A 170 20.19 -9.01 -9.23
N ASN A 171 21.35 -9.62 -9.01
CA ASN A 171 21.64 -10.98 -9.47
C ASN A 171 21.24 -12.08 -8.46
N HIS A 172 21.34 -13.35 -8.88
CA HIS A 172 21.00 -14.47 -8.01
C HIS A 172 21.96 -14.63 -6.82
N GLU A 173 23.27 -14.60 -7.06
CA GLU A 173 24.28 -14.88 -6.02
C GLU A 173 24.23 -13.85 -4.89
N GLN A 174 24.16 -12.55 -5.21
CA GLN A 174 24.07 -11.49 -4.20
C GLN A 174 22.77 -11.62 -3.38
N THR A 175 21.67 -11.99 -4.03
CA THR A 175 20.38 -12.22 -3.38
C THR A 175 20.47 -13.42 -2.43
N LEU A 176 20.99 -14.55 -2.88
CA LEU A 176 21.09 -15.76 -2.05
C LEU A 176 22.04 -15.59 -0.87
N ARG A 177 23.20 -14.96 -1.06
CA ARG A 177 24.15 -14.66 0.03
C ARG A 177 23.48 -13.79 1.09
N LEU A 178 22.91 -12.66 0.67
CA LEU A 178 22.31 -11.67 1.54
C LEU A 178 21.16 -12.27 2.37
N TYR A 179 20.24 -13.00 1.73
CA TYR A 179 19.08 -13.52 2.43
C TYR A 179 19.36 -14.81 3.21
N THR A 180 20.50 -15.48 2.98
CA THR A 180 21.00 -16.52 3.90
C THR A 180 21.45 -15.91 5.22
N GLU A 181 22.23 -14.83 5.19
CA GLU A 181 22.62 -14.08 6.40
C GLU A 181 21.41 -13.45 7.09
N TRP A 182 20.47 -12.88 6.32
CA TRP A 182 19.21 -12.35 6.87
C TRP A 182 18.44 -13.41 7.66
N CYS A 183 18.35 -14.66 7.18
CA CYS A 183 17.71 -15.75 7.92
C CYS A 183 18.37 -16.04 9.28
N GLU A 184 19.69 -15.83 9.42
CA GLU A 184 20.40 -16.02 10.70
C GLU A 184 20.14 -14.85 11.65
N LEU A 185 20.28 -13.62 11.16
CA LEU A 185 20.15 -12.40 11.97
C LEU A 185 18.70 -12.09 12.37
N ALA A 186 17.73 -12.40 11.51
CA ALA A 186 16.29 -12.34 11.81
C ALA A 186 15.78 -13.52 12.66
N ASP A 187 16.67 -14.45 13.02
CA ASP A 187 16.37 -15.70 13.74
C ASP A 187 15.21 -16.48 13.06
N LEU A 188 15.24 -16.61 11.72
CA LEU A 188 14.33 -17.47 10.96
C LEU A 188 14.86 -18.90 10.97
N ARG A 189 13.99 -19.86 11.29
CA ARG A 189 14.33 -21.26 11.55
C ARG A 189 13.54 -22.20 10.64
N GLU A 190 14.08 -23.39 10.46
CA GLU A 190 13.38 -24.49 9.77
C GLU A 190 12.10 -24.83 10.53
N GLY A 191 10.99 -25.02 9.80
CA GLY A 191 9.68 -25.30 10.38
C GLY A 191 8.98 -24.10 11.05
N ASP A 192 9.55 -22.89 11.00
CA ASP A 192 8.78 -21.68 11.34
C ASP A 192 7.59 -21.51 10.40
N ARG A 193 6.55 -20.84 10.89
CA ARG A 193 5.37 -20.46 10.11
C ARG A 193 5.38 -18.94 9.96
N TYR A 194 5.72 -18.48 8.77
CA TYR A 194 5.96 -17.07 8.45
C TYR A 194 4.72 -16.47 7.78
N LEU A 195 4.02 -15.62 8.52
CA LEU A 195 2.93 -14.80 8.01
C LEU A 195 3.47 -13.57 7.28
N ILE A 196 3.46 -13.62 5.94
CA ILE A 196 4.06 -12.56 5.11
C ILE A 196 3.01 -11.52 4.74
N VAL A 197 2.92 -10.48 5.59
CA VAL A 197 2.10 -9.28 5.36
C VAL A 197 2.78 -8.24 4.47
N ASN A 198 4.10 -8.31 4.31
CA ASN A 198 4.85 -7.41 3.44
C ASN A 198 4.53 -7.71 1.96
N PRO A 199 4.35 -6.71 1.08
CA PRO A 199 3.98 -6.96 -0.30
C PRO A 199 5.07 -7.70 -1.08
N PHE A 200 4.68 -8.74 -1.82
CA PHE A 200 5.58 -9.56 -2.65
C PHE A 200 6.20 -8.78 -3.81
N PHE A 201 5.64 -7.65 -4.24
CA PHE A 201 6.30 -6.80 -5.22
C PHE A 201 7.49 -5.99 -4.66
N HIS A 202 7.68 -5.99 -3.34
CA HIS A 202 8.75 -5.26 -2.65
C HIS A 202 9.82 -6.25 -2.15
N THR A 203 11.08 -5.82 -2.08
CA THR A 203 12.21 -6.68 -1.66
C THR A 203 11.98 -7.36 -0.29
N PHE A 204 11.28 -6.70 0.63
CA PHE A 204 10.92 -7.29 1.92
C PHE A 204 10.00 -8.52 1.75
N GLY A 205 8.88 -8.41 1.02
CA GLY A 205 7.97 -9.54 0.84
C GLY A 205 8.56 -10.64 -0.06
N TYR A 206 9.21 -10.27 -1.16
CA TYR A 206 9.82 -11.25 -2.07
C TYR A 206 11.05 -11.93 -1.49
N LYS A 207 12.03 -11.16 -1.02
CA LYS A 207 13.36 -11.69 -0.70
C LYS A 207 13.50 -12.07 0.77
N ALA A 208 13.23 -11.14 1.69
CA ALA A 208 13.19 -11.43 3.13
C ALA A 208 11.98 -12.29 3.54
N GLY A 209 10.91 -12.32 2.74
CA GLY A 209 9.81 -13.25 2.90
C GLY A 209 10.04 -14.56 2.14
N CYS A 210 9.69 -14.57 0.85
CA CYS A 210 9.61 -15.81 0.07
C CYS A 210 10.97 -16.52 -0.14
N ILE A 211 12.03 -15.80 -0.52
CA ILE A 211 13.37 -16.41 -0.72
C ILE A 211 13.93 -16.93 0.61
N ALA A 212 13.89 -16.11 1.67
CA ALA A 212 14.33 -16.49 3.01
C ALA A 212 13.62 -17.75 3.52
N ALA A 213 12.29 -17.83 3.37
CA ALA A 213 11.51 -19.00 3.76
C ALA A 213 11.91 -20.27 2.98
N MET A 214 12.17 -20.16 1.68
CA MET A 214 12.64 -21.28 0.85
C MET A 214 14.09 -21.70 1.17
N ILE A 215 14.99 -20.75 1.46
CA ILE A 215 16.35 -21.02 1.94
C ILE A 215 16.30 -21.86 3.23
N ARG A 216 15.44 -21.46 4.17
CA ARG A 216 15.44 -21.98 5.54
C ARG A 216 14.46 -23.14 5.80
N GLY A 217 13.47 -23.37 4.93
CA GLY A 217 12.45 -24.40 5.13
C GLY A 217 11.31 -23.95 6.06
N ALA A 218 10.89 -22.70 5.94
CA ALA A 218 9.75 -22.14 6.69
C ALA A 218 8.46 -22.19 5.85
N THR A 219 7.32 -22.46 6.49
CA THR A 219 5.99 -22.39 5.84
C THR A 219 5.65 -20.94 5.52
N ILE A 220 5.31 -20.66 4.27
CA ILE A 220 4.87 -19.36 3.76
C ILE A 220 3.35 -19.22 3.89
N LEU A 221 2.91 -18.17 4.59
CA LEU A 221 1.50 -17.80 4.68
C LEU A 221 1.30 -16.39 4.08
N PRO A 222 0.92 -16.28 2.79
CA PRO A 222 0.75 -14.98 2.13
C PRO A 222 -0.49 -14.26 2.64
N VAL A 223 -0.35 -12.98 2.99
CA VAL A 223 -1.49 -12.12 3.32
C VAL A 223 -1.63 -11.04 2.23
N PRO A 224 -2.73 -11.01 1.45
CA PRO A 224 -2.88 -10.08 0.32
C PRO A 224 -3.20 -8.65 0.74
N VAL A 225 -3.92 -8.48 1.85
CA VAL A 225 -4.26 -7.19 2.47
C VAL A 225 -4.05 -7.33 3.97
N PHE A 226 -3.26 -6.44 4.56
CA PHE A 226 -3.06 -6.39 6.00
C PHE A 226 -4.33 -5.89 6.71
N ASP A 227 -4.80 -6.68 7.66
CA ASP A 227 -5.95 -6.44 8.52
C ASP A 227 -5.68 -7.15 9.85
N ILE A 228 -5.83 -6.45 10.98
CA ILE A 228 -5.45 -6.99 12.30
C ILE A 228 -6.32 -8.16 12.74
N PRO A 229 -7.66 -8.10 12.71
CA PRO A 229 -8.51 -9.26 12.95
C PRO A 229 -8.08 -10.50 12.17
N THR A 230 -7.89 -10.39 10.85
CA THR A 230 -7.44 -11.48 9.98
C THR A 230 -6.05 -11.99 10.39
N VAL A 231 -5.11 -11.09 10.72
CA VAL A 231 -3.77 -11.45 11.19
C VAL A 231 -3.83 -12.22 12.52
N VAL A 232 -4.63 -11.79 13.50
CA VAL A 232 -4.77 -12.49 14.79
C VAL A 232 -5.44 -13.86 14.61
N ASP A 233 -6.48 -13.94 13.77
CA ASP A 233 -7.15 -15.20 13.44
C ASP A 233 -6.19 -16.19 12.77
N LEU A 234 -5.33 -15.73 11.86
CA LEU A 234 -4.28 -16.56 11.24
C LEU A 234 -3.16 -16.94 12.21
N ILE A 235 -2.75 -16.05 13.12
CA ILE A 235 -1.74 -16.38 14.14
C ILE A 235 -2.23 -17.52 15.03
N GLU A 236 -3.49 -17.48 15.46
CA GLU A 236 -4.09 -18.53 16.29
C GLU A 236 -4.30 -19.83 15.50
N ALA A 237 -4.99 -19.77 14.35
CA ALA A 237 -5.38 -20.94 13.59
C ALA A 237 -4.18 -21.67 12.96
N GLU A 238 -3.24 -20.91 12.38
CA GLU A 238 -2.04 -21.46 11.72
C GLU A 238 -0.80 -21.40 12.59
N ARG A 239 -0.91 -21.04 13.89
CA ARG A 239 0.19 -21.12 14.86
C ARG A 239 1.45 -20.39 14.40
N VAL A 240 1.28 -19.19 13.85
CA VAL A 240 2.36 -18.36 13.27
C VAL A 240 3.46 -18.11 14.30
N THR A 241 4.72 -18.25 13.88
CA THR A 241 5.91 -18.05 14.72
C THR A 241 6.76 -16.86 14.28
N MET A 242 6.71 -16.48 13.00
CA MET A 242 7.49 -15.40 12.41
C MET A 242 6.56 -14.33 11.83
N LEU A 243 6.65 -13.10 12.35
CA LEU A 243 5.88 -11.95 11.87
C LEU A 243 6.69 -10.64 11.91
N PRO A 244 7.48 -10.36 10.85
CA PRO A 244 7.98 -9.04 10.51
C PRO A 244 6.89 -8.04 10.14
N GLY A 245 7.14 -6.75 10.41
CA GLY A 245 6.19 -5.68 10.17
C GLY A 245 6.71 -4.28 10.51
N ALA A 246 5.97 -3.26 10.10
CA ALA A 246 6.22 -1.89 10.53
C ALA A 246 5.88 -1.73 12.04
N PRO A 247 6.41 -0.70 12.74
CA PRO A 247 6.11 -0.43 14.15
C PRO A 247 4.60 -0.41 14.48
N THR A 248 3.77 0.09 13.55
CA THR A 248 2.30 0.12 13.66
C THR A 248 1.68 -1.25 13.91
N LEU A 249 2.17 -2.31 13.24
CA LEU A 249 1.70 -3.69 13.44
C LEU A 249 1.91 -4.12 14.90
N TYR A 250 3.06 -3.81 15.47
CA TYR A 250 3.38 -4.19 16.85
C TYR A 250 2.56 -3.40 17.87
N HIS A 251 2.29 -2.11 17.63
CA HIS A 251 1.32 -1.35 18.44
C HIS A 251 -0.09 -1.98 18.40
N GLU A 252 -0.52 -2.47 17.25
CA GLU A 252 -1.84 -3.09 17.10
C GLU A 252 -1.89 -4.50 17.74
N LEU A 253 -0.82 -5.30 17.67
CA LEU A 253 -0.67 -6.53 18.45
C LEU A 253 -0.66 -6.27 19.97
N LEU A 254 -0.04 -5.18 20.41
CA LEU A 254 -0.11 -4.72 21.81
C LEU A 254 -1.53 -4.30 22.23
N ALA A 255 -2.38 -3.87 21.29
CA ALA A 255 -3.79 -3.54 21.57
C ALA A 255 -4.74 -4.76 21.61
N VAL A 256 -4.35 -5.93 21.10
CA VAL A 256 -5.18 -7.17 21.13
C VAL A 256 -5.54 -7.55 22.58
N PRO A 257 -6.82 -7.65 22.98
CA PRO A 257 -7.18 -7.95 24.37
C PRO A 257 -6.80 -9.35 24.83
N ASP A 258 -7.00 -10.37 23.98
CA ASP A 258 -6.65 -11.76 24.29
C ASP A 258 -5.27 -12.12 23.75
N LYS A 259 -4.26 -12.01 24.63
CA LYS A 259 -2.87 -12.37 24.30
C LYS A 259 -2.66 -13.88 24.08
N ALA A 260 -3.57 -14.76 24.53
CA ALA A 260 -3.43 -16.20 24.32
C ALA A 260 -3.48 -16.55 22.82
N ARG A 261 -4.23 -15.79 22.03
CA ARG A 261 -4.31 -15.91 20.56
C ARG A 261 -2.96 -15.63 19.86
N LEU A 262 -2.05 -14.91 20.53
CA LEU A 262 -0.74 -14.53 20.00
C LEU A 262 0.40 -15.45 20.49
N ALA A 263 0.10 -16.47 21.31
CA ALA A 263 1.06 -17.24 22.10
C ALA A 263 2.12 -18.02 21.29
N THR A 264 1.97 -18.15 19.97
CA THR A 264 2.92 -18.86 19.09
C THR A 264 3.99 -17.97 18.47
N LEU A 265 3.80 -16.64 18.47
CA LEU A 265 4.78 -15.69 17.94
C LEU A 265 6.12 -15.83 18.67
N ARG A 266 7.23 -15.74 17.92
CA ARG A 266 8.57 -16.01 18.42
C ARG A 266 9.60 -14.99 17.91
N SER A 267 9.57 -14.69 16.61
CA SER A 267 10.49 -13.73 15.99
C SER A 267 9.75 -12.71 15.13
N GLY A 268 10.31 -11.50 15.05
CA GLY A 268 9.89 -10.42 14.19
C GLY A 268 11.08 -9.60 13.71
N VAL A 269 10.86 -8.86 12.63
CA VAL A 269 11.79 -7.83 12.14
C VAL A 269 10.99 -6.55 11.91
N THR A 270 11.48 -5.45 12.46
CA THR A 270 10.89 -4.12 12.32
C THR A 270 11.88 -3.12 11.72
N GLY A 271 11.43 -1.88 11.54
CA GLY A 271 12.17 -0.82 10.87
C GLY A 271 11.32 -0.09 9.83
N ALA A 272 12.01 0.57 8.89
CA ALA A 272 11.44 1.42 7.84
C ALA A 272 10.72 2.71 8.30
N ALA A 273 10.70 2.97 9.60
CA ALA A 273 10.31 4.20 10.30
C ALA A 273 11.04 4.26 11.65
N ASP A 274 11.00 5.39 12.36
CA ASP A 274 11.54 5.50 13.71
C ASP A 274 10.77 4.61 14.70
N ILE A 275 11.48 4.08 15.68
CA ILE A 275 10.96 3.10 16.63
C ILE A 275 11.11 3.65 18.05
N PRO A 276 10.02 3.84 18.81
CA PRO A 276 10.12 4.15 20.23
C PRO A 276 10.80 2.99 20.99
N VAL A 277 11.80 3.28 21.84
CA VAL A 277 12.45 2.26 22.71
C VAL A 277 11.41 1.50 23.54
N GLU A 278 10.39 2.23 24.01
CA GLU A 278 9.26 1.69 24.75
C GLU A 278 8.43 0.68 23.94
N LEU A 279 8.33 0.81 22.60
CA LEU A 279 7.67 -0.19 21.76
C LEU A 279 8.43 -1.52 21.80
N ILE A 280 9.74 -1.51 21.59
CA ILE A 280 10.58 -2.72 21.62
C ILE A 280 10.46 -3.39 23.00
N ARG A 281 10.58 -2.61 24.08
CA ARG A 281 10.45 -3.08 25.46
C ARG A 281 9.10 -3.76 25.70
N ARG A 282 7.99 -3.10 25.34
CA ARG A 282 6.64 -3.64 25.50
C ARG A 282 6.37 -4.88 24.64
N VAL A 283 6.87 -4.94 23.41
CA VAL A 283 6.76 -6.14 22.57
C VAL A 283 7.49 -7.34 23.19
N HIS A 284 8.65 -7.12 23.82
CA HIS A 284 9.38 -8.19 24.50
C HIS A 284 8.75 -8.63 25.83
N GLU A 285 8.12 -7.71 26.57
CA GLU A 285 7.53 -8.00 27.88
C GLU A 285 6.07 -8.48 27.83
N GLU A 286 5.24 -7.95 26.91
CA GLU A 286 3.80 -8.22 26.84
C GLU A 286 3.40 -9.24 25.76
N LEU A 287 4.29 -9.53 24.80
CA LEU A 287 4.07 -10.48 23.71
C LEU A 287 5.18 -11.56 23.72
N PRO A 288 4.97 -12.76 23.16
CA PRO A 288 5.92 -13.87 23.28
C PRO A 288 7.17 -13.77 22.37
N PHE A 289 7.43 -12.60 21.77
CA PHE A 289 8.59 -12.36 20.91
C PHE A 289 9.90 -12.46 21.70
N ARG A 290 10.71 -13.46 21.34
CA ARG A 290 12.06 -13.66 21.91
C ARG A 290 13.10 -12.82 21.17
N THR A 291 12.85 -12.58 19.89
CA THR A 291 13.70 -11.83 18.98
C THR A 291 12.86 -10.80 18.24
N LEU A 292 13.29 -9.55 18.27
CA LEU A 292 12.78 -8.47 17.44
C LEU A 292 13.99 -7.72 16.90
N ALA A 293 14.31 -7.95 15.62
CA ALA A 293 15.44 -7.31 14.98
C ALA A 293 15.02 -6.01 14.30
N THR A 294 15.93 -5.06 14.20
CA THR A 294 15.77 -3.84 13.38
C THR A 294 16.87 -3.81 12.34
N GLY A 295 16.59 -3.33 11.13
CA GLY A 295 17.60 -3.21 10.09
C GLY A 295 17.36 -2.04 9.15
N TYR A 296 18.45 -1.57 8.55
CA TYR A 296 18.42 -0.60 7.47
C TYR A 296 18.72 -1.30 6.15
N GLY A 297 17.96 -0.91 5.14
CA GLY A 297 18.06 -1.46 3.80
C GLY A 297 17.25 -0.65 2.80
N LEU A 298 17.68 -0.74 1.55
CA LEU A 298 17.12 -0.08 0.39
C LEU A 298 17.17 -1.07 -0.78
N THR A 299 16.35 -0.88 -1.80
CA THR A 299 16.29 -1.83 -2.92
C THR A 299 17.66 -1.96 -3.60
N GLU A 300 18.37 -0.83 -3.69
CA GLU A 300 19.71 -0.66 -4.27
C GLU A 300 20.85 -1.39 -3.54
N ALA A 301 20.65 -1.88 -2.31
CA ALA A 301 21.68 -2.66 -1.59
C ALA A 301 21.13 -3.82 -0.73
N GLY A 302 19.83 -4.11 -0.82
CA GLY A 302 19.15 -5.05 0.07
C GLY A 302 19.24 -4.64 1.54
N THR A 303 19.52 -5.60 2.44
CA THR A 303 19.77 -5.34 3.86
C THR A 303 21.23 -4.94 4.06
N VAL A 304 21.47 -3.69 4.45
CA VAL A 304 22.82 -3.14 4.63
C VAL A 304 23.32 -3.38 6.05
N THR A 305 22.44 -3.16 7.02
CA THR A 305 22.70 -3.39 8.45
C THR A 305 21.53 -4.11 9.11
N LEU A 306 21.82 -4.86 10.17
CA LEU A 306 20.80 -5.41 11.07
C LEU A 306 21.30 -5.35 12.51
N SER A 307 20.40 -5.31 13.50
CA SER A 307 20.76 -5.58 14.89
C SER A 307 21.31 -7.00 15.05
N ARG A 308 21.99 -7.25 16.17
CA ARG A 308 22.58 -8.54 16.52
C ARG A 308 21.81 -9.20 17.68
N PRO A 309 21.80 -10.55 17.75
CA PRO A 309 21.27 -11.26 18.90
C PRO A 309 21.95 -10.79 20.20
N GLY A 310 21.17 -10.25 21.14
CA GLY A 310 21.67 -9.72 22.42
C GLY A 310 21.91 -8.21 22.46
N ASP A 311 21.67 -7.48 21.37
CA ASP A 311 21.60 -6.02 21.42
C ASP A 311 20.50 -5.53 22.38
N SER A 312 20.71 -4.37 23.02
CA SER A 312 19.73 -3.81 23.96
C SER A 312 18.49 -3.27 23.25
N PHE A 313 17.39 -3.07 23.99
CA PHE A 313 16.19 -2.45 23.42
C PHE A 313 16.46 -1.05 22.85
N GLU A 314 17.42 -0.33 23.42
CA GLU A 314 17.84 1.00 22.96
C GLU A 314 18.69 0.91 21.68
N ASP A 315 19.60 -0.05 21.58
CA ASP A 315 20.34 -0.33 20.33
C ASP A 315 19.36 -0.71 19.20
N ILE A 316 18.40 -1.60 19.47
CA ILE A 316 17.41 -2.10 18.50
C ILE A 316 16.45 -1.00 18.04
N ALA A 317 16.04 -0.10 18.93
CA ALA A 317 15.10 0.96 18.60
C ALA A 317 15.76 2.17 17.93
N THR A 318 16.96 2.54 18.39
CA THR A 318 17.60 3.81 18.04
C THR A 318 18.74 3.67 17.02
N THR A 319 19.11 2.43 16.66
CA THR A 319 20.04 2.12 15.57
C THR A 319 19.43 1.09 14.63
N ALA A 320 19.97 1.02 13.42
CA ALA A 320 19.73 -0.04 12.46
C ALA A 320 20.71 -1.24 12.64
N GLY A 321 21.53 -1.22 13.69
CA GLY A 321 22.51 -2.25 13.99
C GLY A 321 23.78 -2.18 13.12
N LEU A 322 24.44 -3.33 12.95
CA LEU A 322 25.78 -3.44 12.37
C LEU A 322 25.75 -3.86 10.89
N PRO A 323 26.73 -3.43 10.06
CA PRO A 323 26.90 -3.89 8.69
C PRO A 323 26.93 -5.40 8.54
N CYS A 324 26.23 -5.92 7.52
CA CYS A 324 26.22 -7.33 7.14
C CYS A 324 27.60 -7.83 6.65
N ASP A 325 27.86 -9.13 6.65
CA ASP A 325 29.16 -9.71 6.31
C ASP A 325 29.61 -9.34 4.89
N GLY A 326 30.71 -8.59 4.78
CA GLY A 326 31.22 -8.11 3.50
C GLY A 326 30.44 -6.92 2.91
N VAL A 327 29.65 -6.23 3.73
CA VAL A 327 29.11 -4.89 3.47
C VAL A 327 29.91 -3.87 4.29
N GLU A 328 30.44 -2.86 3.62
CA GLU A 328 31.09 -1.70 4.23
C GLU A 328 30.09 -0.54 4.29
N VAL A 329 30.07 0.17 5.42
CA VAL A 329 29.30 1.40 5.61
C VAL A 329 30.26 2.50 6.02
N ARG A 330 30.11 3.68 5.41
CA ARG A 330 30.88 4.90 5.70
C ARG A 330 29.92 6.08 5.79
N ILE A 331 30.24 7.05 6.63
CA ILE A 331 29.57 8.36 6.64
C ILE A 331 30.44 9.34 5.84
N ALA A 332 29.83 10.08 4.93
CA ALA A 332 30.49 11.12 4.15
C ALA A 332 30.67 12.43 4.97
N GLU A 333 31.36 13.41 4.39
CA GLU A 333 31.58 14.73 5.03
C GLU A 333 30.29 15.53 5.22
N ASP A 334 29.23 15.19 4.48
CA ASP A 334 27.89 15.79 4.54
C ASP A 334 26.84 14.88 5.20
N ASP A 335 27.30 14.00 6.10
CA ASP A 335 26.52 12.98 6.83
C ASP A 335 25.81 11.92 5.96
N GLU A 336 26.07 11.86 4.65
CA GLU A 336 25.48 10.85 3.76
C GLU A 336 26.01 9.44 4.09
N VAL A 337 25.09 8.49 4.25
CA VAL A 337 25.43 7.07 4.42
C VAL A 337 25.84 6.51 3.06
N LEU A 338 27.09 6.04 2.98
CA LEU A 338 27.67 5.39 1.81
C LEU A 338 27.80 3.90 2.07
N VAL A 339 27.41 3.09 1.08
CA VAL A 339 27.42 1.61 1.18
C VAL A 339 28.27 1.01 0.07
N ARG A 340 29.17 0.09 0.40
CA ARG A 340 29.94 -0.66 -0.60
C ARG A 340 29.95 -2.15 -0.25
N GLY A 341 29.92 -3.01 -1.24
CA GLY A 341 30.04 -4.45 -1.04
C GLY A 341 29.31 -5.25 -2.10
N TYR A 342 29.25 -6.56 -1.91
CA TYR A 342 28.59 -7.49 -2.82
C TYR A 342 27.07 -7.27 -2.95
N SER A 343 26.46 -6.61 -1.96
CA SER A 343 25.01 -6.40 -1.89
C SER A 343 24.53 -5.21 -2.72
N VAL A 344 25.44 -4.33 -3.16
CA VAL A 344 25.12 -3.18 -4.02
C VAL A 344 24.62 -3.68 -5.38
N MET A 345 23.53 -3.06 -5.84
CA MET A 345 22.88 -3.36 -7.12
C MET A 345 23.85 -3.34 -8.30
N GLN A 346 23.48 -4.07 -9.36
CA GLN A 346 24.21 -4.05 -10.63
C GLN A 346 23.97 -2.77 -11.46
N GLY A 347 23.14 -1.86 -10.94
CA GLY A 347 22.77 -0.58 -11.52
C GLY A 347 21.27 -0.43 -11.73
N TYR A 348 20.86 0.75 -12.19
CA TYR A 348 19.50 1.00 -12.63
C TYR A 348 19.30 0.52 -14.08
N PHE A 349 18.37 -0.40 -14.27
CA PHE A 349 17.88 -0.84 -15.57
C PHE A 349 17.43 0.37 -16.39
N ASP A 350 17.85 0.40 -17.66
CA ASP A 350 17.65 1.46 -18.66
C ASP A 350 18.17 2.88 -18.33
N ASP A 351 18.82 3.08 -17.19
CA ASP A 351 19.28 4.38 -16.71
C ASP A 351 20.76 4.36 -16.24
N PRO A 352 21.72 4.32 -17.18
CA PRO A 352 23.15 4.31 -16.86
C PRO A 352 23.63 5.65 -16.28
N GLN A 353 22.95 6.77 -16.54
CA GLN A 353 23.29 8.07 -15.96
C GLN A 353 22.98 8.06 -14.45
N SER A 354 21.74 7.71 -14.07
CA SER A 354 21.38 7.55 -12.65
C SER A 354 22.24 6.51 -11.94
N THR A 355 22.76 5.52 -12.67
CA THR A 355 23.66 4.51 -12.10
C THR A 355 25.01 5.13 -11.73
N ALA A 356 25.62 5.92 -12.63
CA ALA A 356 26.88 6.62 -12.38
C ALA A 356 26.74 7.81 -11.40
N GLU A 357 25.53 8.36 -11.23
CA GLU A 357 25.22 9.34 -10.18
C GLU A 357 25.03 8.69 -8.79
N ALA A 358 24.63 7.41 -8.75
CA ALA A 358 24.36 6.70 -7.49
C ALA A 358 25.53 5.86 -7.01
N ILE A 359 26.37 5.33 -7.91
CA ILE A 359 27.53 4.50 -7.58
C ILE A 359 28.79 5.19 -8.09
N ASP A 360 29.70 5.55 -7.19
CA ASP A 360 30.96 6.24 -7.51
C ASP A 360 32.00 5.31 -8.16
N ALA A 361 33.15 5.88 -8.56
CA ALA A 361 34.23 5.13 -9.21
C ALA A 361 34.94 4.14 -8.27
N GLU A 362 34.80 4.33 -6.96
CA GLU A 362 35.34 3.50 -5.88
C GLU A 362 34.36 2.41 -5.41
N GLY A 363 33.16 2.36 -6.00
CA GLY A 363 32.10 1.38 -5.76
C GLY A 363 31.16 1.71 -4.59
N TRP A 364 31.17 2.94 -4.07
CA TRP A 364 30.22 3.37 -3.04
C TRP A 364 28.88 3.78 -3.66
N LEU A 365 27.82 3.18 -3.16
CA LEU A 365 26.45 3.61 -3.34
C LEU A 365 26.16 4.80 -2.42
N HIS A 366 25.84 5.95 -3.02
CA HIS A 366 25.23 7.11 -2.38
C HIS A 366 23.75 6.84 -2.12
N THR A 367 23.39 6.63 -0.85
CA THR A 367 22.02 6.23 -0.48
C THR A 367 21.00 7.38 -0.49
N GLY A 368 21.45 8.62 -0.34
CA GLY A 368 20.61 9.78 -0.05
C GLY A 368 20.00 9.80 1.37
N ASP A 369 20.29 8.78 2.18
CA ASP A 369 19.95 8.71 3.61
C ASP A 369 21.11 9.32 4.43
N LEU A 370 20.77 10.02 5.50
CA LEU A 370 21.73 10.68 6.39
C LEU A 370 21.86 9.88 7.69
N GLY A 371 23.06 9.82 8.27
CA GLY A 371 23.28 9.03 9.48
C GLY A 371 24.62 9.23 10.16
N ASN A 372 24.82 8.53 11.28
CA ASN A 372 26.09 8.44 11.98
C ASN A 372 26.36 7.00 12.46
N LEU A 373 27.60 6.72 12.84
CA LEU A 373 28.00 5.47 13.50
C LEU A 373 28.25 5.76 14.99
N ASP A 374 27.79 4.87 15.87
CA ASP A 374 28.14 4.93 17.29
C ASP A 374 29.52 4.31 17.60
N ASP A 375 29.95 4.36 18.87
CA ASP A 375 31.21 3.77 19.35
C ASP A 375 31.30 2.23 19.11
N GLY A 376 30.16 1.56 18.92
CA GLY A 376 30.07 0.14 18.56
C GLY A 376 30.10 -0.11 17.04
N GLY A 377 30.08 0.94 16.21
CA GLY A 377 29.97 0.86 14.76
C GLY A 377 28.55 0.61 14.24
N ARG A 378 27.51 0.80 15.08
CA ARG A 378 26.11 0.66 14.66
C ARG A 378 25.65 1.89 13.90
N LEU A 379 24.89 1.68 12.84
CA LEU A 379 24.35 2.76 12.01
C LEU A 379 23.09 3.35 12.64
N ARG A 380 23.08 4.66 12.87
CA ARG A 380 21.87 5.44 13.16
C ARG A 380 21.48 6.22 11.90
N ILE A 381 20.25 6.06 11.43
CA ILE A 381 19.67 6.92 10.39
C ILE A 381 19.05 8.13 11.09
N VAL A 382 19.30 9.34 10.57
CA VAL A 382 18.74 10.61 11.11
C VAL A 382 17.78 11.30 10.15
N GLY A 383 17.72 10.87 8.89
CA GLY A 383 16.75 11.38 7.91
C GLY A 383 17.18 11.14 6.47
N ARG A 384 16.62 11.94 5.56
CA ARG A 384 16.94 11.93 4.12
C ARG A 384 17.38 13.29 3.63
N LYS A 385 18.46 13.32 2.86
CA LYS A 385 19.06 14.52 2.26
C LYS A 385 18.10 15.31 1.35
N LYS A 386 17.09 14.63 0.79
CA LYS A 386 16.07 15.21 -0.11
C LYS A 386 14.73 15.56 0.58
N ASP A 387 14.51 15.05 1.80
CA ASP A 387 13.31 15.35 2.59
C ASP A 387 13.60 16.42 3.67
N MET A 388 14.89 16.64 4.00
CA MET A 388 15.40 17.78 4.76
C MET A 388 14.89 19.11 4.18
N PHE A 389 14.48 20.02 5.06
CA PHE A 389 14.09 21.38 4.73
C PHE A 389 14.89 22.39 5.56
N ILE A 390 15.04 23.63 5.08
CA ILE A 390 15.90 24.63 5.73
C ILE A 390 15.04 25.70 6.40
N VAL A 391 15.20 25.85 7.72
CA VAL A 391 14.47 26.81 8.55
C VAL A 391 15.41 27.91 9.01
N GLY A 392 15.39 29.05 8.32
CA GLY A 392 16.20 30.22 8.67
C GLY A 392 17.71 29.97 8.63
N GLY A 393 18.16 29.08 7.75
CA GLY A 393 19.56 28.66 7.62
C GLY A 393 19.93 27.36 8.34
N PHE A 394 19.02 26.79 9.15
CA PHE A 394 19.26 25.53 9.87
C PHE A 394 18.60 24.34 9.17
N ASN A 395 19.35 23.24 9.04
CA ASN A 395 18.83 21.97 8.50
C ASN A 395 17.84 21.34 9.49
N ALA A 396 16.58 21.19 9.07
CA ALA A 396 15.53 20.50 9.80
C ALA A 396 15.21 19.15 9.12
N TYR A 397 15.29 18.07 9.90
CA TYR A 397 15.07 16.72 9.43
C TYR A 397 13.66 16.25 9.84
N PRO A 398 12.75 15.93 8.89
CA PRO A 398 11.39 15.51 9.22
C PRO A 398 11.31 14.36 10.23
N ALA A 399 12.07 13.28 10.00
CA ALA A 399 12.09 12.09 10.85
C ALA A 399 12.41 12.42 12.32
N GLU A 400 13.45 13.23 12.58
CA GLU A 400 13.79 13.67 13.93
C GLU A 400 12.62 14.41 14.62
N ILE A 401 11.92 15.28 13.89
CA ILE A 401 10.77 16.03 14.41
C ILE A 401 9.57 15.10 14.64
N GLU A 402 9.33 14.16 13.72
CA GLU A 402 8.31 13.11 13.83
C GLU A 402 8.55 12.24 15.07
N GLY A 403 9.79 11.79 15.30
CA GLY A 403 10.21 11.04 16.48
C GLY A 403 9.90 11.78 17.78
N TYR A 404 10.26 13.06 17.89
CA TYR A 404 9.90 13.87 19.05
C TYR A 404 8.38 14.03 19.22
N LEU A 405 7.61 14.19 18.14
CA LEU A 405 6.14 14.30 18.23
C LEU A 405 5.49 12.98 18.70
N LEU A 406 6.06 11.82 18.33
CA LEU A 406 5.61 10.49 18.76
C LEU A 406 5.86 10.22 20.25
N GLU A 407 6.72 10.98 20.94
CA GLU A 407 6.85 10.92 22.41
C GLU A 407 5.66 11.55 23.15
N HIS A 408 4.81 12.33 22.48
CA HIS A 408 3.64 12.95 23.12
C HIS A 408 2.54 11.89 23.37
N PRO A 409 2.07 11.67 24.62
CA PRO A 409 1.16 10.56 24.95
C PRO A 409 -0.19 10.50 24.19
N ALA A 410 -0.62 11.62 23.61
CA ALA A 410 -1.83 11.67 22.78
C ALA A 410 -1.60 11.33 21.30
N VAL A 411 -0.36 11.38 20.81
CA VAL A 411 -0.01 11.24 19.39
C VAL A 411 0.18 9.76 19.04
N ARG A 412 -0.59 9.28 18.06
CA ARG A 412 -0.51 7.91 17.52
C ARG A 412 0.41 7.85 16.30
N GLN A 413 0.37 8.87 15.44
CA GLN A 413 1.24 9.00 14.26
C GLN A 413 1.56 10.47 14.01
N ALA A 414 2.74 10.75 13.46
CA ALA A 414 3.14 12.08 12.99
C ALA A 414 3.81 11.97 11.61
N ALA A 415 3.72 13.02 10.81
CA ALA A 415 4.47 13.22 9.57
C ALA A 415 4.76 14.71 9.38
N VAL A 416 5.98 15.09 9.01
CA VAL A 416 6.40 16.50 8.92
C VAL A 416 6.88 16.82 7.50
N ILE A 417 6.51 17.99 6.99
CA ILE A 417 7.05 18.52 5.73
C ILE A 417 7.52 19.96 5.91
N GLY A 418 8.54 20.34 5.15
CA GLY A 418 8.88 21.75 4.96
C GLY A 418 7.84 22.44 4.07
N VAL A 419 7.18 23.47 4.59
CA VAL A 419 6.33 24.39 3.80
C VAL A 419 7.03 25.75 3.63
N PRO A 420 6.80 26.47 2.52
CA PRO A 420 7.40 27.79 2.32
C PRO A 420 7.03 28.80 3.41
N ASP A 421 7.98 29.66 3.80
CA ASP A 421 7.78 30.79 4.71
C ASP A 421 8.59 32.00 4.22
N ASP A 422 7.93 33.14 4.06
CA ASP A 422 8.51 34.36 3.45
C ASP A 422 9.76 34.91 4.18
N ARG A 423 9.99 34.53 5.44
CA ARG A 423 11.12 35.01 6.26
C ARG A 423 12.16 33.93 6.53
N MET A 424 11.73 32.69 6.77
CA MET A 424 12.59 31.58 7.15
C MET A 424 13.00 30.71 5.95
N GLY A 425 12.46 30.98 4.75
CA GLY A 425 12.59 30.12 3.57
C GLY A 425 11.61 28.96 3.63
N GLN A 426 11.76 28.08 4.63
CA GLN A 426 10.80 27.04 4.97
C GLN A 426 10.56 26.98 6.49
N VAL A 427 9.46 26.32 6.88
CA VAL A 427 9.12 25.96 8.26
C VAL A 427 8.44 24.59 8.28
N GLY A 428 8.48 23.88 9.41
CA GLY A 428 7.81 22.58 9.53
C GLY A 428 6.28 22.70 9.63
N ASN A 429 5.55 21.90 8.87
CA ASN A 429 4.13 21.61 9.07
C ASN A 429 3.98 20.15 9.48
N ALA A 430 3.34 19.88 10.62
CA ALA A 430 3.13 18.53 11.12
C ALA A 430 1.70 18.04 10.86
N PHE A 431 1.56 16.85 10.31
CA PHE A 431 0.29 16.12 10.21
C PHE A 431 0.25 15.06 11.31
N VAL A 432 -0.79 15.08 12.14
CA VAL A 432 -0.84 14.32 13.40
C VAL A 432 -2.13 13.51 13.49
N VAL A 433 -2.00 12.22 13.77
CA VAL A 433 -3.12 11.34 14.13
C VAL A 433 -3.06 11.11 15.64
N LEU A 434 -4.16 11.32 16.34
CA LEU A 434 -4.25 11.10 17.78
C LEU A 434 -4.70 9.67 18.13
N HIS A 435 -4.46 9.24 19.36
CA HIS A 435 -5.12 8.07 19.93
C HIS A 435 -6.64 8.33 20.08
N GLN A 436 -7.48 7.30 19.90
CA GLN A 436 -8.93 7.44 20.05
C GLN A 436 -9.28 7.95 21.47
N GLY A 437 -10.12 8.98 21.54
CA GLY A 437 -10.51 9.65 22.79
C GLY A 437 -9.46 10.61 23.37
N ALA A 438 -8.23 10.68 22.83
CA ALA A 438 -7.17 11.51 23.40
C ALA A 438 -7.43 13.03 23.26
N SER A 439 -8.12 13.47 22.22
CA SER A 439 -8.53 14.89 22.08
C SER A 439 -9.45 15.34 23.22
N GLU A 440 -10.41 14.50 23.61
CA GLU A 440 -11.37 14.81 24.69
C GLU A 440 -10.75 14.62 26.10
N ALA A 441 -9.83 13.66 26.26
CA ALA A 441 -9.21 13.34 27.54
C ALA A 441 -7.99 14.22 27.89
N VAL A 442 -7.23 14.68 26.88
CA VAL A 442 -5.99 15.45 27.06
C VAL A 442 -6.19 16.93 26.66
N GLY A 443 -7.23 17.25 25.88
CA GLY A 443 -7.52 18.62 25.47
C GLY A 443 -6.49 19.22 24.52
N ILE A 444 -5.83 18.40 23.70
CA ILE A 444 -4.73 18.84 22.84
C ILE A 444 -5.21 19.38 21.48
N GLY A 445 -4.86 20.62 21.20
CA GLY A 445 -4.93 21.26 19.89
C GLY A 445 -3.55 21.66 19.36
N GLU A 446 -3.56 22.43 18.26
CA GLU A 446 -2.35 22.85 17.54
C GLU A 446 -1.41 23.65 18.44
N ALA A 447 -1.94 24.62 19.19
CA ALA A 447 -1.16 25.48 20.07
C ALA A 447 -0.50 24.68 21.21
N GLU A 448 -1.22 23.76 21.87
CA GLU A 448 -0.64 22.95 22.95
C GLU A 448 0.46 22.01 22.45
N LEU A 449 0.30 21.39 21.27
CA LEU A 449 1.35 20.51 20.73
C LEU A 449 2.60 21.28 20.29
N ILE A 450 2.43 22.49 19.74
CA ILE A 450 3.53 23.39 19.41
C ILE A 450 4.26 23.86 20.68
N ASP A 451 3.53 24.29 21.72
CA ASP A 451 4.13 24.71 22.99
C ASP A 451 4.82 23.56 23.72
N TRP A 452 4.24 22.36 23.69
CA TRP A 452 4.91 21.14 24.18
C TRP A 452 6.21 20.88 23.41
N SER A 453 6.19 21.00 22.09
CA SER A 453 7.37 20.81 21.23
C SER A 453 8.48 21.82 21.56
N ARG A 454 8.15 23.09 21.83
CA ARG A 454 9.11 24.13 22.26
C ARG A 454 9.89 23.78 23.52
N THR A 455 9.38 22.88 24.36
CA THR A 455 10.08 22.44 25.58
C THR A 455 11.07 21.29 25.35
N ARG A 456 11.10 20.69 24.14
CA ARG A 456 11.80 19.43 23.85
C ARG A 456 12.77 19.49 22.68
N MET A 457 12.53 20.36 21.70
CA MET A 457 13.40 20.51 20.52
C MET A 457 13.83 21.97 20.30
N ALA A 458 14.92 22.16 19.58
CA ALA A 458 15.40 23.49 19.20
C ALA A 458 14.33 24.26 18.42
N GLY A 459 14.26 25.59 18.62
CA GLY A 459 13.15 26.41 18.11
C GLY A 459 12.93 26.40 16.60
N TYR A 460 13.96 26.04 15.80
CA TYR A 460 13.85 25.89 14.35
C TYR A 460 13.27 24.52 13.91
N LYS A 461 13.30 23.50 14.79
CA LYS A 461 12.72 22.18 14.58
C LYS A 461 11.22 22.14 14.91
N VAL A 462 10.77 23.02 15.80
CA VAL A 462 9.37 23.12 16.23
C VAL A 462 8.44 23.35 15.02
N PRO A 463 7.44 22.48 14.78
CA PRO A 463 6.43 22.72 13.75
C PRO A 463 5.74 24.07 13.96
N ARG A 464 5.58 24.82 12.88
CA ARG A 464 4.91 26.13 12.92
C ARG A 464 3.40 26.04 12.76
N THR A 465 2.93 24.94 12.18
CA THR A 465 1.52 24.57 12.09
C THR A 465 1.34 23.06 12.33
N VAL A 466 0.17 22.67 12.84
CA VAL A 466 -0.23 21.27 13.09
C VAL A 466 -1.61 21.01 12.50
N GLU A 467 -1.70 20.02 11.62
CA GLU A 467 -2.95 19.53 11.02
C GLU A 467 -3.32 18.17 11.62
N PHE A 468 -4.48 18.07 12.27
CA PHE A 468 -4.96 16.78 12.78
C PHE A 468 -5.72 16.00 11.69
N LEU A 469 -5.41 14.71 11.55
CA LEU A 469 -6.03 13.80 10.59
C LEU A 469 -6.59 12.56 11.32
N ASP A 470 -7.64 11.96 10.74
CA ASP A 470 -8.18 10.68 11.22
C ASP A 470 -7.21 9.51 10.94
N GLU A 471 -6.50 9.58 9.81
CA GLU A 471 -5.44 8.64 9.40
C GLU A 471 -4.38 9.36 8.55
N LEU A 472 -3.12 8.91 8.61
CA LEU A 472 -2.12 9.33 7.63
C LEU A 472 -2.32 8.57 6.32
N PRO A 473 -2.20 9.20 5.14
CA PRO A 473 -2.23 8.47 3.88
C PRO A 473 -1.01 7.55 3.81
N LEU A 474 -1.21 6.23 3.84
CA LEU A 474 -0.11 5.26 3.78
C LEU A 474 0.11 4.72 2.36
N ASN A 475 1.38 4.56 2.01
CA ASN A 475 1.81 3.92 0.78
C ASN A 475 1.69 2.40 0.87
N ALA A 476 2.10 1.71 -0.19
CA ALA A 476 1.90 0.28 -0.31
C ALA A 476 2.67 -0.58 0.71
N THR A 477 3.70 -0.02 1.34
CA THR A 477 4.58 -0.66 2.34
C THR A 477 4.34 -0.13 3.76
N GLY A 478 3.27 0.63 4.00
CA GLY A 478 2.94 1.19 5.33
C GLY A 478 3.74 2.43 5.73
N LYS A 479 4.51 3.04 4.82
CA LYS A 479 5.13 4.35 5.04
C LYS A 479 4.15 5.47 4.70
N VAL A 480 4.33 6.66 5.26
CA VAL A 480 3.54 7.83 4.89
C VAL A 480 3.73 8.16 3.40
N ALA A 481 2.63 8.23 2.66
CA ALA A 481 2.58 8.69 1.27
C ALA A 481 2.67 10.22 1.22
N ARG A 482 3.06 10.76 0.06
CA ARG A 482 3.45 12.16 -0.07
C ARG A 482 2.30 13.14 0.28
N LEU A 483 2.37 13.71 1.47
CA LEU A 483 1.57 14.84 1.91
C LEU A 483 2.04 16.09 1.14
N ARG A 484 1.15 16.69 0.35
CA ARG A 484 1.42 17.87 -0.49
C ARG A 484 0.33 18.92 -0.26
N ARG A 485 0.74 20.12 0.17
CA ARG A 485 0.04 21.34 -0.26
C ARG A 485 0.64 21.75 -1.61
N GLU A 486 -0.21 22.07 -2.59
CA GLU A 486 0.27 22.41 -3.94
C GLU A 486 0.90 23.80 -3.98
N ALA A 487 2.23 23.83 -3.98
CA ALA A 487 3.04 24.91 -4.54
C ALA A 487 4.32 24.30 -5.12
N GLU A 488 4.61 24.54 -6.38
CA GLU A 488 5.91 24.16 -6.97
C GLU A 488 7.02 25.01 -6.33
N SER A 489 8.12 24.38 -5.94
CA SER A 489 9.32 25.06 -5.46
C SER A 489 10.55 24.56 -6.23
N PRO A 490 11.53 25.44 -6.52
CA PRO A 490 12.76 25.07 -7.20
C PRO A 490 13.64 24.16 -6.32
N ALA A 491 14.66 23.56 -6.92
CA ALA A 491 15.56 22.60 -6.26
C ALA A 491 16.23 23.19 -5.00
N ALA A 492 16.45 22.33 -4.00
CA ALA A 492 17.06 22.70 -2.73
C ALA A 492 18.49 23.27 -2.92
N PRO A 493 18.87 24.33 -2.21
CA PRO A 493 20.25 24.82 -2.18
C PRO A 493 21.16 23.88 -1.36
N ALA A 494 22.47 23.99 -1.58
CA ALA A 494 23.48 23.18 -0.89
C ALA A 494 23.59 23.53 0.61
N PRO A 495 24.08 22.61 1.47
CA PRO A 495 24.39 22.90 2.87
C PRO A 495 25.41 24.04 3.01
N VAL A 496 25.32 24.77 4.12
CA VAL A 496 26.26 25.85 4.45
C VAL A 496 27.37 25.31 5.33
N GLU A 497 28.63 25.41 4.90
CA GLU A 497 29.80 25.09 5.72
C GLU A 497 29.96 26.11 6.85
N GLU A 498 30.14 25.64 8.10
CA GLU A 498 30.49 26.50 9.23
C GLU A 498 31.99 26.84 9.18
N SER A 499 32.32 28.01 8.63
CA SER A 499 33.72 28.45 8.50
C SER A 499 34.32 28.80 9.87
N ALA A 500 35.14 27.90 10.41
CA ALA A 500 36.00 28.20 11.55
C ALA A 500 37.03 29.28 11.17
N THR A 501 37.00 30.43 11.84
CA THR A 501 37.96 31.52 11.62
C THR A 501 39.11 31.43 12.61
N GLU A 502 40.28 31.02 12.12
CA GLU A 502 41.53 31.01 12.90
C GLU A 502 41.95 32.43 13.33
N HIS A 503 42.50 32.54 14.54
CA HIS A 503 43.22 33.74 14.97
C HIS A 503 44.56 33.85 14.24
N SER A 504 44.87 35.03 13.70
CA SER A 504 46.26 35.48 13.59
C SER A 504 46.35 37.00 13.71
N ASP A 505 47.34 37.46 14.47
CA ASP A 505 47.63 38.88 14.70
C ASP A 505 48.24 39.54 13.47
N THR A 506 47.90 40.80 13.19
CA THR A 506 48.94 41.79 12.85
C THR A 506 48.51 43.23 13.18
N GLU A 507 49.55 44.07 13.31
CA GLU A 507 49.59 45.36 13.99
C GLU A 507 49.33 46.61 13.10
N HIS A 508 49.02 47.74 13.77
CA HIS A 508 49.20 49.15 13.33
C HIS A 508 48.25 49.68 12.20
N SER A 509 47.85 50.96 12.15
CA SER A 509 47.93 52.08 13.13
C SER A 509 46.95 53.24 12.82
N ASP A 510 46.82 54.16 13.77
CA ASP A 510 46.54 55.62 13.63
C ASP A 510 45.14 56.20 13.29
N THR A 511 44.66 57.04 14.24
CA THR A 511 43.97 58.36 14.07
C THR A 511 42.57 58.42 13.41
N GLU A 512 41.66 59.35 13.72
CA GLU A 512 41.41 60.29 14.83
C GLU A 512 39.93 60.79 14.71
N HIS A 513 39.36 61.36 15.78
CA HIS A 513 38.26 62.38 15.82
C HIS A 513 37.16 62.39 14.72
N SER A 514 35.86 62.41 15.04
CA SER A 514 35.21 63.50 15.79
C SER A 514 33.72 63.25 16.11
N ASP A 515 33.25 63.74 17.26
CA ASP A 515 31.81 63.93 17.56
C ASP A 515 31.16 65.01 16.67
N ALA A 516 29.86 64.85 16.35
CA ALA A 516 28.94 65.96 16.11
C ALA A 516 27.45 65.57 16.27
N THR A 517 26.91 65.95 17.43
CA THR A 517 25.50 66.17 17.81
C THR A 517 24.50 66.60 16.72
N GLY A 518 23.22 66.19 16.85
CA GLY A 518 22.12 66.63 15.97
C GLY A 518 20.69 66.33 16.45
N GLU A 519 20.30 66.80 17.64
CA GLU A 519 18.89 67.10 18.01
C GLU A 519 18.27 68.11 17.00
N THR A 520 16.96 68.30 16.78
CA THR A 520 15.67 67.86 17.36
C THR A 520 14.54 68.19 16.34
N THR A 521 13.33 67.64 16.47
CA THR A 521 12.05 68.40 16.67
C THR A 521 10.82 67.47 16.61
N GLU A 522 9.92 67.63 17.59
CA GLU A 522 8.57 67.03 17.66
C GLU A 522 7.45 68.02 17.21
N ALA A 523 6.21 67.54 17.28
CA ALA A 523 4.91 68.23 17.24
C ALA A 523 4.30 68.57 15.85
N GLY A 524 2.98 68.42 15.62
CA GLY A 524 1.95 67.84 16.52
C GLY A 524 0.51 67.94 15.97
N ASP A 525 -0.36 67.07 16.49
CA ASP A 525 -1.83 66.99 16.58
C ASP A 525 -2.82 67.87 15.76
N GLY A 526 -3.96 67.23 15.45
CA GLY A 526 -5.29 67.85 15.35
C GLY A 526 -6.01 67.74 13.99
N ASP A 527 -7.31 67.44 13.84
CA ASP A 527 -8.33 66.54 14.44
C ASP A 527 -9.70 66.89 13.78
N ALA A 528 -10.64 65.93 13.80
CA ALA A 528 -12.10 66.06 13.69
C ALA A 528 -12.84 66.60 12.42
N GLY A 529 -13.68 65.71 11.85
CA GLY A 529 -15.09 65.98 11.51
C GLY A 529 -15.48 66.16 10.02
N ASP A 530 -16.67 65.75 9.56
CA ASP A 530 -17.70 64.86 10.16
C ASP A 530 -18.78 64.45 9.09
N ALA A 531 -19.55 63.37 9.36
CA ALA A 531 -20.79 62.91 8.66
C ALA A 531 -20.72 62.56 7.13
N GLU A 532 -21.53 61.65 6.55
CA GLU A 532 -22.91 61.20 6.83
C GLU A 532 -23.15 59.70 6.46
N ALA A 533 -24.33 59.12 6.77
CA ALA A 533 -24.63 57.67 6.75
C ALA A 533 -25.97 57.32 6.00
N ALA A 534 -26.53 56.10 5.89
CA ALA A 534 -26.30 54.84 6.61
C ALA A 534 -26.44 53.50 5.77
N PRO A 535 -27.52 52.66 5.81
CA PRO A 535 -27.27 51.24 6.18
C PRO A 535 -27.98 50.08 5.41
N VAL A 536 -27.31 48.89 5.34
CA VAL A 536 -27.88 47.50 5.53
C VAL A 536 -28.87 46.95 4.44
N PRO A 537 -29.21 45.62 4.26
CA PRO A 537 -28.64 44.31 4.65
C PRO A 537 -28.37 43.24 3.52
N VAL A 538 -27.57 42.23 3.88
CA VAL A 538 -27.64 40.75 3.63
C VAL A 538 -28.74 40.11 2.73
N ARG A 539 -28.30 39.12 1.90
CA ARG A 539 -28.86 37.77 1.53
C ARG A 539 -29.17 37.42 0.03
N ARG A 540 -28.53 36.32 -0.43
CA ARG A 540 -28.91 35.30 -1.45
C ARG A 540 -29.23 35.70 -2.92
N ARG A 541 -28.55 35.04 -3.86
CA ARG A 541 -29.15 34.53 -5.13
C ARG A 541 -28.50 33.20 -5.60
N ARG A 542 -29.21 32.47 -6.45
CA ARG A 542 -28.94 31.11 -6.98
C ARG A 542 -28.68 31.17 -8.50
N MET A 543 -28.12 30.08 -9.06
CA MET A 543 -28.15 29.67 -10.50
C MET A 543 -27.42 30.62 -11.48
N VAL A 544 -26.73 30.20 -12.55
CA VAL A 544 -26.97 29.12 -13.54
C VAL A 544 -25.62 28.65 -14.11
N PHE A 545 -25.42 27.33 -14.28
CA PHE A 545 -24.42 26.78 -15.21
C PHE A 545 -25.08 26.54 -16.57
N ALA A 546 -24.57 27.16 -17.65
CA ALA A 546 -25.01 26.90 -19.02
C ALA A 546 -23.92 27.31 -20.03
N ALA A 547 -23.98 26.74 -21.23
CA ALA A 547 -23.16 27.04 -22.41
C ALA A 547 -21.66 26.66 -22.35
N LYS A 548 -21.38 25.38 -22.62
CA LYS A 548 -20.34 24.98 -23.61
C LYS A 548 -20.64 23.63 -24.26
N ALA A 549 -21.80 23.56 -24.91
CA ALA A 549 -22.13 22.54 -25.89
C ALA A 549 -22.77 23.23 -27.11
N ILE A 550 -22.02 23.30 -28.21
CA ILE A 550 -22.43 23.42 -29.63
C ILE A 550 -21.12 23.53 -30.43
N ALA A 551 -20.55 22.36 -30.72
CA ALA A 551 -19.63 22.10 -31.82
C ALA A 551 -19.60 20.57 -31.99
N VAL A 552 -19.63 20.09 -33.24
CA VAL A 552 -19.54 18.65 -33.59
C VAL A 552 -20.74 17.78 -33.17
N ILE A 553 -21.95 18.17 -33.62
CA ILE A 553 -22.94 17.21 -34.13
C ILE A 553 -23.28 17.60 -35.59
N ILE A 554 -22.29 17.44 -36.48
CA ILE A 554 -22.49 17.21 -37.92
C ILE A 554 -21.34 16.28 -38.33
N ALA A 555 -21.68 15.15 -38.98
CA ALA A 555 -20.92 13.89 -39.00
C ALA A 555 -21.00 13.14 -37.64
N VAL A 556 -21.66 11.98 -37.51
CA VAL A 556 -22.03 10.98 -38.54
C VAL A 556 -23.47 10.48 -38.35
N LEU A 557 -24.32 10.70 -39.35
CA LEU A 557 -25.48 9.85 -39.66
C LEU A 557 -25.42 9.53 -41.15
N GLY A 558 -25.18 8.27 -41.50
CA GLY A 558 -24.84 7.88 -42.87
C GLY A 558 -24.79 6.37 -43.13
N ILE A 559 -25.99 5.76 -43.19
CA ILE A 559 -26.37 4.65 -44.09
C ILE A 559 -25.47 3.39 -44.16
N ALA A 560 -25.98 2.33 -43.54
CA ALA A 560 -26.05 0.90 -43.95
C ALA A 560 -25.16 0.31 -45.07
N GLY A 561 -24.65 -0.91 -44.84
CA GLY A 561 -24.26 -1.84 -45.92
C GLY A 561 -23.65 -3.18 -45.47
N LEU A 562 -24.41 -4.28 -45.62
CA LEU A 562 -24.02 -5.70 -45.88
C LEU A 562 -22.84 -6.33 -45.07
N ALA A 563 -22.96 -7.37 -44.23
CA ALA A 563 -23.66 -8.67 -44.31
C ALA A 563 -23.04 -9.74 -45.24
N SER A 564 -22.33 -10.72 -44.67
CA SER A 564 -22.14 -12.15 -45.07
C SER A 564 -20.97 -12.74 -44.23
N THR A 565 -20.96 -13.97 -43.70
CA THR A 565 -21.86 -15.16 -43.70
C THR A 565 -21.49 -16.00 -42.44
N SER A 566 -22.41 -16.39 -41.53
CA SER A 566 -23.14 -17.69 -41.46
C SER A 566 -22.26 -18.93 -41.14
N ALA A 567 -22.66 -20.00 -40.39
CA ALA A 567 -23.84 -20.31 -39.55
C ALA A 567 -23.73 -21.73 -38.89
N TRP A 568 -24.03 -21.87 -37.58
CA TRP A 568 -24.68 -23.00 -36.86
C TRP A 568 -24.09 -24.46 -36.71
N ILE A 569 -24.15 -24.96 -35.44
CA ILE A 569 -24.42 -26.35 -34.93
C ILE A 569 -23.32 -27.45 -34.97
N VAL A 570 -22.93 -27.96 -33.77
CA VAL A 570 -23.34 -29.29 -33.20
C VAL A 570 -23.42 -29.19 -31.66
N VAL A 571 -24.43 -29.84 -31.08
CA VAL A 571 -24.75 -29.90 -29.64
C VAL A 571 -24.05 -31.08 -28.94
N SER A 572 -23.62 -30.91 -27.68
CA SER A 572 -23.40 -32.04 -26.75
C SER A 572 -24.54 -32.14 -25.74
N HIS A 573 -25.41 -33.14 -25.91
CA HIS A 573 -26.69 -33.31 -25.21
C HIS A 573 -26.55 -33.76 -23.73
N GLN A 574 -25.36 -33.67 -23.15
CA GLN A 574 -25.01 -34.29 -21.87
C GLN A 574 -25.06 -33.32 -20.67
N GLN A 575 -24.92 -32.01 -20.91
CA GLN A 575 -25.08 -30.99 -19.86
C GLN A 575 -26.56 -30.74 -19.48
N ALA A 576 -27.51 -31.02 -20.38
CA ALA A 576 -28.92 -30.75 -20.15
C ALA A 576 -29.54 -31.60 -19.01
N GLU A 577 -29.02 -32.80 -18.76
CA GLU A 577 -29.50 -33.68 -17.68
C GLU A 577 -28.86 -33.34 -16.33
N GLN A 578 -27.56 -32.99 -16.29
CA GLN A 578 -26.93 -32.46 -15.08
C GLN A 578 -27.56 -31.13 -14.62
N GLN A 579 -27.91 -30.23 -15.55
CA GLN A 579 -28.60 -28.98 -15.20
C GLN A 579 -29.99 -29.24 -14.61
N ARG A 580 -30.74 -30.24 -15.12
CA ARG A 580 -32.05 -30.63 -14.57
C ARG A 580 -31.95 -31.22 -13.16
N SER A 581 -30.91 -32.01 -12.87
CA SER A 581 -30.65 -32.52 -11.52
C SER A 581 -30.39 -31.40 -10.53
N ARG A 582 -29.48 -30.46 -10.86
CA ARG A 582 -29.20 -29.28 -10.02
C ARG A 582 -30.41 -28.37 -9.81
N ASN A 583 -31.24 -28.19 -10.83
CA ASN A 583 -32.46 -27.39 -10.71
C ASN A 583 -33.53 -28.08 -9.84
N ALA A 584 -33.58 -29.41 -9.84
CA ALA A 584 -34.42 -30.17 -8.91
C ALA A 584 -33.93 -30.04 -7.45
N GLU A 585 -32.62 -30.06 -7.19
CA GLU A 585 -32.04 -29.81 -5.86
C GLU A 585 -32.32 -28.37 -5.38
N PHE A 586 -32.15 -27.37 -6.25
CA PHE A 586 -32.52 -25.97 -5.93
C PHE A 586 -34.02 -25.82 -5.63
N ALA A 587 -34.89 -26.48 -6.41
CA ALA A 587 -36.34 -26.48 -6.19
C ALA A 587 -36.78 -27.33 -4.98
N ALA A 588 -35.89 -28.16 -4.43
CA ALA A 588 -36.08 -28.87 -3.17
C ALA A 588 -35.61 -28.01 -1.98
N ALA A 589 -34.45 -27.35 -2.08
CA ALA A 589 -33.95 -26.41 -1.08
C ALA A 589 -34.91 -25.22 -0.87
N ALA A 590 -35.45 -24.66 -1.96
CA ALA A 590 -36.47 -23.60 -1.90
C ALA A 590 -37.78 -24.05 -1.22
N ARG A 591 -38.07 -25.36 -1.20
CA ARG A 591 -39.21 -25.95 -0.47
C ARG A 591 -38.92 -26.25 1.01
N GLN A 592 -37.67 -26.16 1.45
CA GLN A 592 -37.25 -26.44 2.84
C GLN A 592 -37.00 -25.19 3.69
N GLY A 593 -37.26 -23.99 3.16
CA GLY A 593 -37.46 -22.79 3.99
C GLY A 593 -36.22 -22.25 4.71
N VAL A 594 -35.01 -22.50 4.20
CA VAL A 594 -33.77 -21.94 4.75
C VAL A 594 -33.48 -20.60 4.08
N VAL A 595 -33.83 -19.50 4.75
CA VAL A 595 -33.47 -18.12 4.35
C VAL A 595 -32.24 -17.70 5.13
N THR A 596 -31.17 -17.33 4.43
CA THR A 596 -29.98 -16.73 5.06
C THR A 596 -30.15 -15.21 5.12
N LEU A 597 -29.99 -14.63 6.31
CA LEU A 597 -30.04 -13.19 6.53
C LEU A 597 -28.75 -12.51 6.05
N MET A 598 -28.87 -11.53 5.16
CA MET A 598 -27.84 -10.52 4.91
C MET A 598 -28.43 -9.14 5.16
N SER A 599 -27.86 -8.38 6.10
CA SER A 599 -28.17 -6.97 6.31
C SER A 599 -27.38 -6.12 5.31
N LEU A 600 -28.08 -5.54 4.33
CA LEU A 600 -27.49 -4.57 3.41
C LEU A 600 -27.59 -3.16 3.99
N ASN A 601 -26.46 -2.45 3.99
CA ASN A 601 -26.31 -1.10 4.54
C ASN A 601 -26.86 -0.05 3.55
N PHE A 602 -27.61 0.94 4.05
CA PHE A 602 -28.52 1.78 3.27
C PHE A 602 -27.87 2.50 2.08
N ASN A 603 -26.59 2.90 2.20
CA ASN A 603 -25.86 3.58 1.13
C ASN A 603 -25.67 2.70 -0.13
N ARG A 604 -25.45 1.38 0.02
CA ARG A 604 -25.30 0.47 -1.15
C ARG A 604 -26.61 0.28 -1.92
N ALA A 605 -27.75 0.35 -1.23
CA ALA A 605 -29.05 0.19 -1.88
C ALA A 605 -29.35 1.35 -2.85
N ALA A 606 -28.87 2.57 -2.54
CA ALA A 606 -28.96 3.70 -3.46
C ALA A 606 -28.10 3.50 -4.72
N ASP A 607 -26.85 3.05 -4.55
CA ASP A 607 -25.92 2.78 -5.65
C ASP A 607 -26.42 1.66 -6.59
N ASP A 608 -26.91 0.56 -6.03
CA ASP A 608 -27.44 -0.57 -6.82
C ASP A 608 -28.75 -0.19 -7.54
N VAL A 609 -29.61 0.65 -6.94
CA VAL A 609 -30.80 1.21 -7.60
C VAL A 609 -30.41 2.17 -8.73
N GLN A 610 -29.44 3.07 -8.51
CA GLN A 610 -28.94 3.98 -9.54
C GLN A 610 -28.34 3.19 -10.72
N ARG A 611 -27.61 2.12 -10.42
CA ARG A 611 -27.05 1.18 -11.41
C ARG A 611 -28.12 0.45 -12.23
N ILE A 612 -29.32 0.24 -11.69
CA ILE A 612 -30.48 -0.28 -12.46
C ILE A 612 -31.11 0.82 -13.34
N VAL A 613 -31.17 2.07 -12.88
CA VAL A 613 -31.63 3.23 -13.67
C VAL A 613 -30.71 3.55 -14.84
N ASP A 614 -29.41 3.40 -14.66
CA ASP A 614 -28.41 3.71 -15.69
C ASP A 614 -28.37 2.65 -16.80
N ASN A 615 -28.76 1.40 -16.50
CA ASN A 615 -28.83 0.29 -17.44
C ASN A 615 -30.23 0.08 -18.07
N SER A 616 -31.19 0.98 -17.86
CA SER A 616 -32.56 0.84 -18.37
C SER A 616 -32.99 2.00 -19.28
N THR A 617 -33.85 1.70 -20.27
CA THR A 617 -34.15 2.60 -21.40
C THR A 617 -35.65 2.70 -21.69
N GLY A 618 -36.12 3.87 -22.15
CA GLY A 618 -37.51 4.10 -22.56
C GLY A 618 -38.42 4.54 -21.40
N GLN A 619 -39.73 4.32 -21.55
CA GLN A 619 -40.76 4.82 -20.61
C GLN A 619 -40.50 4.39 -19.16
N PHE A 620 -39.97 3.18 -18.95
CA PHE A 620 -39.57 2.66 -17.65
C PHE A 620 -38.63 3.61 -16.87
N LYS A 621 -37.65 4.23 -17.55
CA LYS A 621 -36.72 5.17 -16.91
C LYS A 621 -37.45 6.42 -16.42
N GLN A 622 -38.41 6.93 -17.20
CA GLN A 622 -39.20 8.11 -16.83
C GLN A 622 -40.14 7.84 -15.65
N ASP A 623 -40.84 6.70 -15.66
CA ASP A 623 -41.79 6.34 -14.60
C ASP A 623 -41.06 6.03 -13.28
N PHE A 624 -39.90 5.34 -13.36
CA PHE A 624 -39.06 5.08 -12.19
C PHE A 624 -38.38 6.34 -11.65
N GLU A 625 -37.87 7.23 -12.51
CA GLU A 625 -37.34 8.54 -12.10
C GLU A 625 -38.41 9.45 -11.46
N ALA A 626 -39.69 9.30 -11.82
CA ALA A 626 -40.77 10.05 -11.20
C ALA A 626 -41.09 9.52 -9.78
N GLN A 627 -41.22 8.20 -9.63
CA GLN A 627 -41.57 7.59 -8.33
C GLN A 627 -40.42 7.62 -7.32
N SER A 628 -39.17 7.47 -7.77
CA SER A 628 -37.99 7.63 -6.90
C SER A 628 -37.83 9.05 -6.37
N LYS A 629 -38.19 10.09 -7.15
CA LYS A 629 -38.22 11.48 -6.68
C LYS A 629 -39.29 11.73 -5.62
N ASP A 630 -40.46 11.10 -5.71
CA ASP A 630 -41.46 11.16 -4.64
C ASP A 630 -40.99 10.43 -3.37
N PHE A 631 -40.32 9.27 -3.50
CA PHE A 631 -39.73 8.56 -2.35
C PHE A 631 -38.63 9.39 -1.65
N ILE A 632 -37.70 9.97 -2.42
CA ILE A 632 -36.65 10.86 -1.90
C ILE A 632 -37.27 12.09 -1.24
N ARG A 633 -38.27 12.73 -1.86
CA ARG A 633 -38.97 13.87 -1.24
C ARG A 633 -39.61 13.49 0.10
N VAL A 634 -40.28 12.35 0.19
CA VAL A 634 -40.91 11.89 1.44
C VAL A 634 -39.85 11.58 2.51
N ALA A 635 -38.70 11.01 2.15
CA ALA A 635 -37.59 10.77 3.07
C ALA A 635 -36.96 12.08 3.58
N GLU A 636 -36.72 13.05 2.68
CA GLU A 636 -36.17 14.38 3.00
C GLU A 636 -37.13 15.23 3.85
N GLU A 637 -38.44 15.22 3.52
CA GLU A 637 -39.48 15.93 4.28
C GLU A 637 -39.67 15.34 5.69
N SER A 638 -39.46 14.03 5.86
CA SER A 638 -39.68 13.34 7.14
C SER A 638 -38.54 13.53 8.15
N LYS A 639 -37.32 13.88 7.72
CA LYS A 639 -36.11 14.07 8.55
C LYS A 639 -35.72 12.92 9.51
N VAL A 640 -36.37 11.76 9.41
CA VAL A 640 -36.25 10.67 10.37
C VAL A 640 -36.28 9.32 9.63
N ILE A 641 -35.20 9.01 8.91
CA ILE A 641 -34.87 7.64 8.51
C ILE A 641 -33.36 7.49 8.73
N THR A 642 -32.98 6.71 9.73
CA THR A 642 -31.58 6.42 10.06
C THR A 642 -31.13 5.04 9.57
N ASP A 643 -32.07 4.12 9.36
CA ASP A 643 -31.77 2.76 8.91
C ASP A 643 -33.00 2.12 8.22
N ALA A 644 -32.77 1.34 7.17
CA ALA A 644 -33.80 0.48 6.58
C ALA A 644 -33.17 -0.75 5.93
N THR A 645 -33.80 -1.90 6.13
CA THR A 645 -33.32 -3.19 5.65
C THR A 645 -34.27 -3.70 4.56
N VAL A 646 -33.76 -3.84 3.34
CA VAL A 646 -34.52 -4.42 2.23
C VAL A 646 -34.29 -5.93 2.19
N THR A 647 -35.37 -6.70 2.30
CA THR A 647 -35.32 -8.17 2.36
C THR A 647 -36.19 -8.77 1.25
N ALA A 648 -35.54 -9.24 0.18
CA ALA A 648 -36.21 -10.04 -0.84
C ALA A 648 -36.69 -11.36 -0.21
N THR A 649 -38.02 -11.52 -0.10
CA THR A 649 -38.64 -12.60 0.70
C THR A 649 -39.17 -13.77 -0.14
N GLY A 650 -39.10 -13.67 -1.47
CA GLY A 650 -39.20 -14.82 -2.37
C GLY A 650 -39.90 -14.55 -3.70
N VAL A 651 -39.85 -15.55 -4.59
CA VAL A 651 -40.66 -15.59 -5.82
C VAL A 651 -41.96 -16.32 -5.50
N LYS A 652 -43.11 -15.72 -5.84
CA LYS A 652 -44.42 -16.37 -5.82
C LYS A 652 -44.89 -16.61 -7.25
N ASN A 653 -45.67 -17.68 -7.43
CA ASN A 653 -46.32 -18.03 -8.70
C ASN A 653 -45.38 -17.99 -9.92
N MET A 654 -44.37 -18.86 -9.94
CA MET A 654 -43.56 -19.07 -11.13
C MET A 654 -44.25 -20.07 -12.06
N THR A 655 -44.62 -19.63 -13.26
CA THR A 655 -45.07 -20.46 -14.38
C THR A 655 -44.07 -20.33 -15.54
N ASP A 656 -44.25 -21.07 -16.63
CA ASP A 656 -43.35 -20.96 -17.79
C ASP A 656 -43.38 -19.57 -18.48
N ASP A 657 -44.43 -18.77 -18.24
CA ASP A 657 -44.65 -17.48 -18.91
C ASP A 657 -44.73 -16.25 -17.97
N THR A 658 -44.87 -16.45 -16.65
CA THR A 658 -44.93 -15.38 -15.64
C THR A 658 -44.22 -15.72 -14.34
N ALA A 659 -43.73 -14.68 -13.63
CA ALA A 659 -43.22 -14.79 -12.26
C ALA A 659 -43.50 -13.50 -11.47
N ASP A 660 -44.00 -13.63 -10.23
CA ASP A 660 -44.15 -12.51 -9.30
C ASP A 660 -42.99 -12.50 -8.28
N VAL A 661 -42.16 -11.46 -8.30
CA VAL A 661 -41.08 -11.27 -7.34
C VAL A 661 -41.57 -10.37 -6.20
N LEU A 662 -41.54 -10.88 -4.97
CA LEU A 662 -41.91 -10.12 -3.78
C LEU A 662 -40.65 -9.59 -3.07
N VAL A 663 -40.50 -8.27 -3.08
CA VAL A 663 -39.47 -7.56 -2.32
C VAL A 663 -40.14 -6.86 -1.14
N ALA A 664 -39.82 -7.27 0.08
CA ALA A 664 -40.33 -6.62 1.29
C ALA A 664 -39.27 -5.66 1.82
N ALA A 665 -39.63 -4.39 2.02
CA ALA A 665 -38.77 -3.41 2.66
C ALA A 665 -39.23 -3.21 4.11
N TYR A 666 -38.30 -3.36 5.05
CA TYR A 666 -38.53 -3.14 6.47
C TYR A 666 -37.77 -1.88 6.89
N SER A 667 -38.48 -0.80 7.22
CA SER A 667 -37.88 0.39 7.84
C SER A 667 -38.20 0.43 9.32
N THR A 668 -37.16 0.53 10.15
CA THR A 668 -37.31 0.74 11.59
C THR A 668 -37.03 2.21 11.88
N VAL A 669 -38.09 3.00 11.96
CA VAL A 669 -37.97 4.44 12.19
C VAL A 669 -37.61 4.69 13.67
N THR A 670 -36.41 5.25 13.89
CA THR A 670 -35.97 5.71 15.22
C THR A 670 -35.95 7.24 15.21
N ASN A 671 -36.70 7.88 16.11
CA ASN A 671 -36.79 9.33 16.12
C ASN A 671 -35.51 10.01 16.65
N ALA A 672 -35.39 11.33 16.44
CA ALA A 672 -34.21 12.11 16.84
C ALA A 672 -33.97 12.18 18.36
N GLN A 673 -34.87 11.61 19.19
CA GLN A 673 -34.69 11.43 20.63
C GLN A 673 -34.42 9.96 21.03
N GLY A 674 -34.18 9.06 20.07
CA GLY A 674 -33.80 7.67 20.33
C GLY A 674 -34.95 6.73 20.67
N ALA A 675 -36.22 7.18 20.57
CA ALA A 675 -37.37 6.29 20.74
C ALA A 675 -37.65 5.52 19.44
N LYS A 676 -37.82 4.19 19.56
CA LYS A 676 -38.27 3.32 18.46
C LYS A 676 -39.79 3.42 18.32
N GLU A 677 -40.28 3.76 17.13
CA GLU A 677 -41.69 3.54 16.80
C GLU A 677 -41.93 2.09 16.33
N GLU A 678 -43.20 1.65 16.27
CA GLU A 678 -43.54 0.35 15.71
C GLU A 678 -43.12 0.27 14.22
N PRO A 679 -42.44 -0.82 13.80
CA PRO A 679 -41.93 -0.93 12.44
C PRO A 679 -43.06 -1.02 11.42
N ARG A 680 -43.06 -0.11 10.44
CA ARG A 680 -43.97 -0.18 9.29
C ARG A 680 -43.32 -1.02 8.20
N THR A 681 -44.02 -2.06 7.75
CA THR A 681 -43.61 -2.87 6.61
C THR A 681 -44.19 -2.28 5.34
N TRP A 682 -43.45 -2.32 4.24
CA TRP A 682 -43.97 -1.99 2.91
C TRP A 682 -43.57 -3.09 1.93
N ARG A 683 -44.46 -3.44 1.00
CA ARG A 683 -44.24 -4.47 0.00
C ARG A 683 -44.15 -3.86 -1.38
N LEU A 684 -43.11 -4.24 -2.10
CA LEU A 684 -42.93 -4.00 -3.52
C LEU A 684 -43.15 -5.32 -4.26
N ILE A 685 -44.17 -5.36 -5.10
CA ILE A 685 -44.51 -6.51 -5.94
C ILE A 685 -44.07 -6.18 -7.37
N VAL A 686 -43.21 -7.02 -7.95
CA VAL A 686 -42.75 -6.88 -9.33
C VAL A 686 -43.21 -8.11 -10.12
N SER A 687 -44.23 -7.93 -10.97
CA SER A 687 -44.72 -8.97 -11.86
C SER A 687 -43.95 -8.95 -13.18
N MET A 688 -43.45 -10.11 -13.61
CA MET A 688 -42.75 -10.29 -14.88
C MET A 688 -43.54 -11.20 -15.82
N ALA A 689 -43.50 -10.88 -17.13
CA ALA A 689 -44.12 -11.66 -18.20
C ALA A 689 -43.15 -11.82 -19.38
N ARG A 690 -43.31 -12.89 -20.16
CA ARG A 690 -42.53 -13.10 -21.38
C ARG A 690 -43.01 -12.24 -22.55
N ASP A 691 -42.07 -11.55 -23.18
CA ASP A 691 -42.23 -10.87 -24.47
C ASP A 691 -41.02 -11.19 -25.37
N GLY A 692 -41.29 -11.73 -26.57
CA GLY A 692 -40.24 -12.16 -27.50
C GLY A 692 -39.30 -13.26 -26.97
N GLY A 693 -39.74 -14.04 -25.97
CA GLY A 693 -38.93 -15.09 -25.31
C GLY A 693 -38.05 -14.61 -24.15
N GLN A 694 -37.96 -13.29 -23.91
CA GLN A 694 -37.31 -12.72 -22.74
C GLN A 694 -38.35 -12.36 -21.66
N LEU A 695 -38.00 -12.56 -20.39
CA LEU A 695 -38.81 -12.08 -19.26
C LEU A 695 -38.60 -10.57 -19.11
N LYS A 696 -39.69 -9.80 -19.16
CA LYS A 696 -39.71 -8.35 -18.92
C LYS A 696 -40.61 -8.02 -17.74
N VAL A 697 -40.33 -6.92 -17.06
CA VAL A 697 -41.22 -6.40 -16.01
C VAL A 697 -42.53 -5.91 -16.65
N ALA A 698 -43.64 -6.50 -16.24
CA ALA A 698 -44.98 -6.19 -16.73
C ALA A 698 -45.72 -5.21 -15.81
N LYS A 699 -45.47 -5.27 -14.50
CA LYS A 699 -46.13 -4.41 -13.50
C LYS A 699 -45.27 -4.27 -12.24
N VAL A 700 -45.37 -3.11 -11.58
CA VAL A 700 -44.81 -2.84 -10.26
C VAL A 700 -45.90 -2.24 -9.37
N GLU A 701 -46.10 -2.77 -8.17
CA GLU A 701 -47.07 -2.28 -7.19
C GLU A 701 -46.46 -2.10 -5.80
N PHE A 702 -46.80 -0.99 -5.14
CA PHE A 702 -46.49 -0.73 -3.74
C PHE A 702 -47.75 -0.94 -2.88
N ALA A 703 -47.61 -1.67 -1.78
CA ALA A 703 -48.66 -1.86 -0.78
C ALA A 703 -48.10 -1.72 0.65
N PRO A 704 -48.81 -1.06 1.58
CA PRO A 704 -48.55 -1.19 3.02
C PRO A 704 -48.90 -2.60 3.55
#